data_AF-A0A366L1H8-F1
#
_entry.id   AF-A0A366L1H8-F1
#
_cell.length_a   1.000
_cell.length_b   1.000
_cell.length_c   1.000
_cell.angle_alpha   90.00
_cell.angle_beta   90.00
_cell.angle_gamma   90.00
#
_symmetry.space_group_name_H-M   'P 1'
#
loop_
_entity.id
_entity.type
_entity.pdbx_description
1 polymer ?
#
loop_
_entity_poly.entity_id
_entity_poly.type
_entity_poly.pdbx_seq_one_letter_code
_entity_poly.pdbx_strand_id
1 'polypeptide(L)'
;MSLQIFPYSLVRYTGLHHQHFDNLKLKETEHLLKSLEKHINEKEQLKNNFCEALYPIITQQQDDKVRQQLINIKRQVFNDKKINNEHIVHLPESIRNDLRSYLDKAGELAFFLDENAKKFEEVQNLQRKYLQQLALNPELQNGLLLSSPLLYEQLNSFVKKDSKNFKQKEQRILFSLLRYLSRMAFKTSPFSSFTYTGLMTLDQGDSFERPGTVPQVKSRLKLNNTLFEYLKAIIKKHPLLNEHLLVKLNLTAKIKNDKICFLSNYNNIESFQQINANGLQLLVYEYFNSGRDLVTLEKLIHYCAGYLENGEYESIKIYLIKLMEAGMLEMNLGFSGMDEQWDDKLLVFLTALKDKEPSVLPIISLFEHLKNYGVEYQLAGPLARYHILQKAEKELNAVFAILQQEAGLPFYTAASDQKLVARSPEANTFLINKFIPYYFSARHIFYEDCFTSENLALPEQPVKDFTSKTDELIGYLLPLDVMRKEREKMLDFFLQHYPNDEAVALTTFYKDYYFHVKKPEKEGKLQEEADFLALSHWKVAVLSKLAQLNDANEALLQFNSDFFADLPNSESLAHKSSLGIFVQFSDHKDGFSGVINALLPGMGKVSGRFLSLFDEKVKKSFVQHNEKLFPDQIKVELNDASTFNANIHPPLLAHELELPGGNNIYPLAQRFNIRNLQVRYNKKKKVLTLHAGDSELFSYDLSLESFYNRSNLYQLLAHFNPDARVSLQPFIQLVDQFYIDKHPVRAPDIFVLPRIVYAENVIIRRKTWRIKTEIIPVQGPAESDFTYFIRLNNWLGRNKIPTAFFIFLRKRAYQAKSDGKREGLHDDYKPQYLSFDSPLLVGMFKKLLLRAGEYITLEEVFPKPDEHTVREYLIQWYNN
;
A
#
# COMPACT_ATOMS: atom_id res chain seq x y z
N MET A 1 14.79 -13.99 26.88
CA MET A 1 15.34 -13.37 25.66
C MET A 1 15.61 -11.92 25.96
N SER A 2 16.77 -11.39 25.58
CA SER A 2 17.04 -9.94 25.71
C SER A 2 16.65 -9.24 24.42
N LEU A 3 15.76 -8.24 24.53
CA LEU A 3 15.36 -7.42 23.39
C LEU A 3 16.52 -6.50 22.97
N GLN A 4 16.87 -6.52 21.69
CA GLN A 4 17.89 -5.67 21.11
C GLN A 4 17.35 -4.93 19.88
N ILE A 5 17.21 -3.61 19.97
CA ILE A 5 16.84 -2.78 18.82
C ILE A 5 17.99 -2.77 17.81
N PHE A 6 17.67 -2.95 16.53
CA PHE A 6 18.63 -2.89 15.44
C PHE A 6 19.18 -1.45 15.31
N PRO A 7 20.52 -1.28 15.20
CA PRO A 7 21.15 0.04 15.29
C PRO A 7 20.80 1.02 14.16
N TYR A 8 20.28 0.54 13.03
CA TYR A 8 19.95 1.38 11.86
C TYR A 8 18.48 1.22 11.47
N SER A 9 17.66 2.17 11.87
CA SER A 9 16.25 2.23 11.47
C SER A 9 16.08 3.12 10.23
N LEU A 10 15.03 2.89 9.44
CA LEU A 10 14.67 3.80 8.35
C LEU A 10 13.66 4.84 8.84
N VAL A 11 13.77 6.07 8.34
CA VAL A 11 12.77 7.12 8.56
C VAL A 11 12.24 7.58 7.22
N ARG A 12 10.93 7.75 7.14
CA ARG A 12 10.23 8.27 5.96
C ARG A 12 9.67 9.63 6.27
N TYR A 13 9.93 10.58 5.38
CA TYR A 13 9.54 11.97 5.51
C TYR A 13 8.53 12.33 4.42
N THR A 14 7.58 13.18 4.75
CA THR A 14 6.76 13.87 3.76
C THR A 14 7.59 14.93 3.04
N GLY A 15 7.39 15.07 1.72
CA GLY A 15 8.11 16.04 0.88
C GLY A 15 7.59 17.48 0.99
N LEU A 16 6.40 17.68 1.57
CA LEU A 16 5.79 18.99 1.80
C LEU A 16 5.52 19.17 3.30
N HIS A 17 5.69 20.40 3.78
CA HIS A 17 5.33 20.75 5.16
C HIS A 17 3.80 20.81 5.33
N HIS A 18 3.26 20.23 6.40
CA HIS A 18 1.81 20.21 6.63
C HIS A 18 1.23 21.62 6.85
N GLN A 19 2.01 22.57 7.37
CA GLN A 19 1.58 23.98 7.58
C GLN A 19 1.15 24.70 6.29
N HIS A 20 1.53 24.22 5.10
CA HIS A 20 0.96 24.75 3.86
C HIS A 20 -0.57 24.65 3.83
N PHE A 21 -1.15 23.69 4.54
CA PHE A 21 -2.60 23.54 4.68
C PHE A 21 -3.24 24.54 5.64
N ASP A 22 -2.47 25.20 6.51
CA ASP A 22 -3.01 26.27 7.36
C ASP A 22 -3.37 27.50 6.55
N ASN A 23 -2.62 27.78 5.47
CA ASN A 23 -2.95 28.84 4.49
C ASN A 23 -4.21 28.53 3.65
N LEU A 24 -4.71 27.30 3.72
CA LEU A 24 -5.95 26.87 3.07
C LEU A 24 -7.17 26.94 4.00
N LYS A 25 -7.00 27.36 5.26
CA LYS A 25 -8.10 27.49 6.22
C LYS A 25 -8.81 28.84 6.09
N LEU A 26 -10.12 28.83 6.30
CA LEU A 26 -10.91 30.00 6.65
C LEU A 26 -10.67 30.26 8.15
N LYS A 27 -9.93 31.33 8.44
CA LYS A 27 -9.64 31.73 9.82
C LYS A 27 -10.94 32.02 10.56
N GLU A 28 -10.95 31.73 11.87
CA GLU A 28 -12.08 32.05 12.75
C GLU A 28 -13.41 31.35 12.39
N THR A 29 -13.35 30.19 11.73
CA THR A 29 -14.55 29.40 11.37
C THR A 29 -15.43 29.11 12.59
N GLU A 30 -14.85 28.76 13.74
CA GLU A 30 -15.62 28.53 14.97
C GLU A 30 -16.35 29.79 15.46
N HIS A 31 -15.70 30.95 15.41
CA HIS A 31 -16.31 32.23 15.79
C HIS A 31 -17.43 32.63 14.83
N LEU A 32 -17.24 32.41 13.52
CA LEU A 32 -18.27 32.61 12.50
C LEU A 32 -19.51 31.73 12.78
N LEU A 33 -19.33 30.45 13.08
CA LEU A 33 -20.42 29.52 13.38
C LEU A 33 -21.17 29.92 14.65
N LYS A 34 -20.45 30.26 15.74
CA LYS A 34 -21.05 30.73 17.00
C LYS A 34 -21.82 32.04 16.80
N SER A 35 -21.25 32.99 16.04
CA SER A 35 -21.91 34.26 15.74
C SER A 35 -23.20 34.03 14.96
N LEU A 36 -23.16 33.17 13.94
CA LEU A 36 -24.33 32.83 13.15
C LEU A 36 -25.42 32.15 14.00
N GLU A 37 -25.03 31.18 14.83
CA GLU A 37 -25.95 30.50 15.76
C GLU A 37 -26.62 31.50 16.71
N LYS A 38 -25.86 32.46 17.24
CA LYS A 38 -26.40 33.55 18.05
C LYS A 38 -27.43 34.38 17.29
N HIS A 39 -27.12 34.84 16.07
CA HIS A 39 -28.07 35.60 15.25
C HIS A 39 -29.34 34.79 14.94
N ILE A 40 -29.21 33.50 14.65
CA ILE A 40 -30.35 32.61 14.40
C ILE A 40 -31.21 32.46 15.65
N ASN A 41 -30.60 32.16 16.80
CA ASN A 41 -31.33 31.97 18.06
C ASN A 41 -32.05 33.25 18.51
N GLU A 42 -31.42 34.41 18.38
CA GLU A 42 -32.05 35.70 18.66
C GLU A 42 -33.25 35.97 17.73
N LYS A 43 -33.10 35.71 16.42
CA LYS A 43 -34.20 35.84 15.46
C LYS A 43 -35.36 34.89 15.80
N GLU A 44 -35.06 33.63 16.11
CA GLU A 44 -36.06 32.63 16.48
C GLU A 44 -36.79 32.98 17.78
N GLN A 45 -36.07 33.51 18.78
CA GLN A 45 -36.66 33.99 20.02
C GLN A 45 -37.62 35.17 19.75
N LEU A 46 -37.20 36.18 18.98
CA LEU A 46 -38.05 37.31 18.61
C LEU A 46 -39.28 36.87 17.79
N LYS A 47 -39.10 35.90 16.87
CA LYS A 47 -40.19 35.29 16.10
C LYS A 47 -41.23 34.64 17.01
N ASN A 48 -40.78 33.85 17.97
CA ASN A 48 -41.65 33.14 18.91
C ASN A 48 -42.39 34.13 19.81
N ASN A 49 -41.67 35.10 20.39
CA ASN A 49 -42.27 36.16 21.21
C ASN A 49 -43.38 36.90 20.45
N PHE A 50 -43.12 37.32 19.21
CA PHE A 50 -44.13 37.96 18.37
C PHE A 50 -45.33 37.05 18.09
N CYS A 51 -45.10 35.78 17.74
CA CYS A 51 -46.17 34.83 17.41
C CYS A 51 -47.06 34.49 18.61
N GLU A 52 -46.46 34.44 19.81
CA GLU A 52 -47.16 34.23 21.08
C GLU A 52 -47.95 35.48 21.48
N ALA A 53 -47.35 36.67 21.44
CA ALA A 53 -48.00 37.93 21.77
C ALA A 53 -49.19 38.25 20.83
N LEU A 54 -49.09 37.87 19.56
CA LEU A 54 -50.15 38.08 18.57
C LEU A 54 -51.32 37.08 18.71
N TYR A 55 -51.12 35.92 19.32
CA TYR A 55 -52.16 34.87 19.45
C TYR A 55 -53.42 35.28 20.23
N PRO A 56 -53.34 35.88 21.44
CA PRO A 56 -54.54 36.31 22.17
C PRO A 56 -55.29 37.42 21.43
N ILE A 57 -54.57 38.30 20.72
CA ILE A 57 -55.16 39.38 19.92
C ILE A 57 -55.99 38.81 18.78
N ILE A 58 -55.46 37.81 18.06
CA ILE A 58 -56.21 37.09 17.01
C ILE A 58 -57.47 36.43 17.59
N THR A 59 -57.40 35.90 18.81
CA THR A 59 -58.50 35.16 19.44
C THR A 59 -59.62 36.08 19.92
N GLN A 60 -59.29 37.29 20.36
CA GLN A 60 -60.25 38.28 20.87
C GLN A 60 -60.87 39.17 19.77
N GLN A 61 -60.38 39.09 18.53
CA GLN A 61 -60.92 39.92 17.44
C GLN A 61 -62.29 39.47 16.94
N GLN A 62 -63.21 40.43 16.86
CA GLN A 62 -64.59 40.25 16.41
C GLN A 62 -64.78 40.54 14.90
N ASP A 63 -63.86 41.29 14.28
CA ASP A 63 -63.87 41.55 12.84
C ASP A 63 -63.11 40.45 12.09
N ASP A 64 -63.84 39.64 11.31
CA ASP A 64 -63.30 38.51 10.54
C ASP A 64 -62.24 38.92 9.51
N LYS A 65 -62.37 40.12 8.91
CA LYS A 65 -61.43 40.63 7.91
C LYS A 65 -60.11 41.01 8.58
N VAL A 66 -60.17 41.70 9.72
CA VAL A 66 -58.99 42.04 10.54
C VAL A 66 -58.35 40.79 11.11
N ARG A 67 -59.15 39.85 11.63
CA ARG A 67 -58.67 38.57 12.16
C ARG A 67 -57.87 37.78 11.12
N GLN A 68 -58.34 37.70 9.88
CA GLN A 68 -57.59 37.02 8.80
C GLN A 68 -56.29 37.72 8.43
N GLN A 69 -56.25 39.06 8.45
CA GLN A 69 -55.02 39.80 8.22
C GLN A 69 -53.96 39.48 9.29
N LEU A 70 -54.36 39.46 10.57
CA LEU A 70 -53.45 39.11 11.67
C LEU A 70 -52.95 37.65 11.58
N ILE A 71 -53.82 36.70 11.20
CA ILE A 71 -53.42 35.31 10.93
C ILE A 71 -52.40 35.25 9.80
N ASN A 72 -52.60 36.01 8.73
CA ASN A 72 -51.67 36.05 7.61
C ASN A 72 -50.32 36.64 8.00
N ILE A 73 -50.27 37.72 8.79
CA ILE A 73 -49.02 38.28 9.31
C ILE A 73 -48.31 37.25 10.20
N LYS A 74 -49.03 36.61 11.13
CA LYS A 74 -48.47 35.56 11.97
C LYS A 74 -47.88 34.43 11.13
N ARG A 75 -48.61 33.96 10.11
CA ARG A 75 -48.13 32.94 9.18
C ARG A 75 -46.93 33.41 8.37
N GLN A 76 -46.89 34.67 7.95
CA GLN A 76 -45.76 35.24 7.22
C GLN A 76 -44.50 35.26 8.11
N VAL A 77 -44.60 35.78 9.33
CA VAL A 77 -43.49 35.79 10.29
C VAL A 77 -43.06 34.39 10.67
N PHE A 78 -44.00 33.50 10.99
CA PHE A 78 -43.71 32.11 11.36
C PHE A 78 -42.95 31.36 10.27
N ASN A 79 -43.24 31.65 8.99
CA ASN A 79 -42.61 31.03 7.83
C ASN A 79 -41.48 31.88 7.21
N ASP A 80 -40.95 32.88 7.91
CA ASP A 80 -39.89 33.79 7.43
C ASP A 80 -40.18 34.43 6.05
N LYS A 81 -41.46 34.74 5.77
CA LYS A 81 -41.88 35.38 4.51
C LYS A 81 -41.85 36.90 4.61
N LYS A 82 -41.65 37.55 3.46
CA LYS A 82 -41.74 39.01 3.32
C LYS A 82 -43.14 39.50 3.72
N ILE A 83 -43.19 40.60 4.47
CA ILE A 83 -44.42 41.21 4.99
C ILE A 83 -44.73 42.47 4.17
N ASN A 84 -46.00 42.66 3.82
CA ASN A 84 -46.46 43.88 3.14
C ASN A 84 -46.80 44.96 4.18
N ASN A 85 -46.26 46.17 4.00
CA ASN A 85 -46.37 47.28 4.96
C ASN A 85 -47.82 47.75 5.22
N GLU A 86 -48.74 47.52 4.27
CA GLU A 86 -50.12 48.00 4.35
C GLU A 86 -50.93 47.37 5.50
N HIS A 87 -50.51 46.21 6.03
CA HIS A 87 -51.23 45.51 7.11
C HIS A 87 -50.68 45.79 8.53
N ILE A 88 -49.57 46.52 8.65
CA ILE A 88 -48.87 46.76 9.93
C ILE A 88 -49.58 47.84 10.78
N VAL A 89 -50.38 48.71 10.14
CA VAL A 89 -50.99 49.89 10.77
C VAL A 89 -52.04 49.54 11.84
N HIS A 90 -52.69 48.37 11.72
CA HIS A 90 -53.73 47.90 12.64
C HIS A 90 -53.21 47.16 13.88
N LEU A 91 -51.88 46.99 14.01
CA LEU A 91 -51.29 46.35 15.18
C LEU A 91 -51.17 47.35 16.37
N PRO A 92 -51.46 46.90 17.61
CA PRO A 92 -51.09 47.64 18.81
C PRO A 92 -49.60 47.99 18.81
N GLU A 93 -49.25 49.11 19.45
CA GLU A 93 -47.89 49.64 19.44
C GLU A 93 -46.86 48.63 19.96
N SER A 94 -47.17 47.90 21.03
CA SER A 94 -46.30 46.85 21.57
C SER A 94 -45.98 45.76 20.55
N ILE A 95 -47.00 45.25 19.85
CA ILE A 95 -46.85 44.19 18.84
C ILE A 95 -46.13 44.70 17.59
N ARG A 96 -46.31 45.98 17.26
CA ARG A 96 -45.59 46.63 16.17
C ARG A 96 -44.10 46.73 16.49
N ASN A 97 -43.75 47.01 17.74
CA ASN A 97 -42.37 47.02 18.21
C ASN A 97 -41.76 45.61 18.16
N ASP A 98 -42.48 44.58 18.63
CA ASP A 98 -42.03 43.19 18.55
C ASP A 98 -41.78 42.75 17.09
N LEU A 99 -42.72 43.11 16.19
CA LEU A 99 -42.57 42.84 14.75
C LEU A 99 -41.34 43.55 14.17
N ARG A 100 -41.14 44.81 14.54
CA ARG A 100 -39.99 45.60 14.07
C ARG A 100 -38.68 44.99 14.56
N SER A 101 -38.58 44.62 15.83
CA SER A 101 -37.39 43.94 16.37
C SER A 101 -37.09 42.64 15.63
N TYR A 102 -38.12 41.83 15.34
CA TYR A 102 -37.94 40.63 14.51
C TYR A 102 -37.44 40.95 13.10
N LEU A 103 -38.05 41.93 12.41
CA LEU A 103 -37.67 42.32 11.06
C LEU A 103 -36.26 42.91 10.98
N ASP A 104 -35.88 43.76 11.94
CA ASP A 104 -34.54 44.32 12.07
C ASP A 104 -33.52 43.20 12.26
N LYS A 105 -33.80 42.25 13.16
CA LYS A 105 -32.93 41.08 13.37
C LYS A 105 -32.83 40.16 12.14
N ALA A 106 -33.94 39.95 11.43
CA ALA A 106 -33.93 39.19 10.18
C ALA A 106 -33.10 39.89 9.09
N GLY A 107 -33.18 41.23 9.01
CA GLY A 107 -32.33 42.05 8.15
C GLY A 107 -30.85 41.97 8.51
N GLU A 108 -30.51 42.07 9.80
CA GLU A 108 -29.14 41.88 10.30
C GLU A 108 -28.59 40.51 9.93
N LEU A 109 -29.36 39.43 10.13
CA LEU A 109 -28.94 38.08 9.78
C LEU A 109 -28.73 37.94 8.26
N ALA A 110 -29.63 38.48 7.43
CA ALA A 110 -29.48 38.46 5.98
C ALA A 110 -28.22 39.22 5.53
N PHE A 111 -27.97 40.40 6.10
CA PHE A 111 -26.76 41.18 5.83
C PHE A 111 -25.50 40.44 6.29
N PHE A 112 -25.52 39.84 7.49
CA PHE A 112 -24.42 39.03 8.02
C PHE A 112 -24.09 37.86 7.08
N LEU A 113 -25.10 37.15 6.55
CA LEU A 113 -24.91 36.05 5.63
C LEU A 113 -24.33 36.52 4.29
N ASP A 114 -24.86 37.61 3.71
CA ASP A 114 -24.38 38.15 2.42
C ASP A 114 -22.92 38.63 2.51
N GLU A 115 -22.57 39.37 3.56
CA GLU A 115 -21.22 39.87 3.79
C GLU A 115 -20.22 38.73 4.01
N ASN A 116 -20.59 37.70 4.79
CA ASN A 116 -19.70 36.55 4.99
C ASN A 116 -19.61 35.65 3.75
N ALA A 117 -20.65 35.57 2.91
CA ALA A 117 -20.59 34.87 1.64
C ALA A 117 -19.60 35.53 0.67
N LYS A 118 -19.57 36.86 0.59
CA LYS A 118 -18.57 37.61 -0.19
C LYS A 118 -17.15 37.35 0.32
N LYS A 119 -16.92 37.47 1.63
CA LYS A 119 -15.62 37.17 2.27
C LYS A 119 -15.17 35.74 2.00
N PHE A 120 -16.10 34.78 2.05
CA PHE A 120 -15.82 33.38 1.75
C PHE A 120 -15.35 33.19 0.30
N GLU A 121 -15.98 33.85 -0.66
CA GLU A 121 -15.56 33.83 -2.07
C GLU A 121 -14.16 34.45 -2.27
N GLU A 122 -13.89 35.59 -1.62
CA GLU A 122 -12.57 36.22 -1.63
C GLU A 122 -11.48 35.30 -1.07
N VAL A 123 -11.73 34.65 0.07
CA VAL A 123 -10.83 33.68 0.69
C VAL A 123 -10.60 32.49 -0.23
N GLN A 124 -11.66 31.92 -0.84
CA GLN A 124 -11.50 30.84 -1.82
C GLN A 124 -10.60 31.25 -3.00
N ASN A 125 -10.76 32.48 -3.50
CA ASN A 125 -9.93 32.99 -4.59
C ASN A 125 -8.45 33.14 -4.17
N LEU A 126 -8.18 33.61 -2.95
CA LEU A 126 -6.83 33.64 -2.39
C LEU A 126 -6.23 32.24 -2.25
N GLN A 127 -7.01 31.27 -1.77
CA GLN A 127 -6.58 29.87 -1.65
C GLN A 127 -6.27 29.25 -3.02
N ARG A 128 -7.07 29.55 -4.05
CA ARG A 128 -6.79 29.12 -5.43
C ARG A 128 -5.47 29.68 -5.95
N LYS A 129 -5.19 30.97 -5.70
CA LYS A 129 -3.90 31.59 -6.05
C LYS A 129 -2.73 30.95 -5.31
N TYR A 130 -2.91 30.65 -4.02
CA TYR A 130 -1.90 29.95 -3.23
C TYR A 130 -1.61 28.55 -3.79
N LEU A 131 -2.64 27.81 -4.23
CA LEU A 131 -2.44 26.52 -4.90
C LEU A 131 -1.75 26.65 -6.27
N GLN A 132 -1.97 27.74 -7.01
CA GLN A 132 -1.21 28.03 -8.23
C GLN A 132 0.29 28.26 -7.91
N GLN A 133 0.62 28.88 -6.77
CA GLN A 133 2.00 28.99 -6.31
C GLN A 133 2.58 27.63 -5.92
N LEU A 134 1.84 26.82 -5.16
CA LEU A 134 2.27 25.47 -4.79
C LEU A 134 2.43 24.54 -6.00
N ALA A 135 1.69 24.76 -7.10
CA ALA A 135 1.87 24.03 -8.35
C ALA A 135 3.24 24.27 -9.01
N LEU A 136 3.98 25.32 -8.61
CA LEU A 136 5.34 25.61 -9.05
C LEU A 136 6.41 24.96 -8.18
N ASN A 137 6.05 24.28 -7.09
CA ASN A 137 6.99 23.59 -6.22
C ASN A 137 7.74 22.48 -7.02
N PRO A 138 9.09 22.49 -7.06
CA PRO A 138 9.87 21.54 -7.84
C PRO A 138 9.64 20.08 -7.42
N GLU A 139 9.54 19.80 -6.12
CA GLU A 139 9.37 18.44 -5.59
C GLU A 139 8.00 17.86 -5.99
N LEU A 140 6.94 18.68 -6.02
CA LEU A 140 5.66 18.30 -6.58
C LEU A 140 5.78 17.99 -8.07
N GLN A 141 6.37 18.90 -8.86
CA GLN A 141 6.47 18.74 -10.31
C GLN A 141 7.29 17.50 -10.69
N ASN A 142 8.42 17.29 -10.04
CA ASN A 142 9.27 16.11 -10.21
C ASN A 142 8.49 14.81 -9.99
N GLY A 143 7.66 14.75 -8.93
CA GLY A 143 6.86 13.57 -8.64
C GLY A 143 5.77 13.33 -9.68
N LEU A 144 5.17 14.41 -10.18
CA LEU A 144 4.15 14.34 -11.23
C LEU A 144 4.69 13.84 -12.56
N LEU A 145 5.97 14.03 -12.88
CA LEU A 145 6.57 13.50 -14.11
C LEU A 145 6.42 11.99 -14.23
N LEU A 146 6.51 11.27 -13.10
CA LEU A 146 6.37 9.81 -13.06
C LEU A 146 4.96 9.38 -12.69
N SER A 147 4.29 10.08 -11.77
CA SER A 147 2.97 9.67 -11.27
C SER A 147 1.80 10.12 -12.14
N SER A 148 1.89 11.29 -12.78
CA SER A 148 0.82 11.88 -13.60
C SER A 148 1.36 12.89 -14.62
N PRO A 149 2.02 12.44 -15.71
CA PRO A 149 2.57 13.31 -16.75
C PRO A 149 1.55 14.31 -17.32
N LEU A 150 0.32 13.84 -17.53
CA LEU A 150 -0.79 14.68 -18.00
C LEU A 150 -1.09 15.85 -17.05
N LEU A 151 -1.03 15.63 -15.73
CA LEU A 151 -1.25 16.71 -14.77
C LEU A 151 -0.11 17.72 -14.83
N TYR A 152 1.14 17.25 -14.91
CA TYR A 152 2.32 18.11 -15.08
C TYR A 152 2.20 19.02 -16.31
N GLU A 153 1.87 18.47 -17.47
CA GLU A 153 1.67 19.24 -18.72
C GLU A 153 0.58 20.32 -18.58
N GLN A 154 -0.46 20.04 -17.78
CA GLN A 154 -1.56 20.97 -17.56
C GLN A 154 -1.19 22.12 -16.61
N LEU A 155 -0.17 21.98 -15.76
CA LEU A 155 0.16 22.96 -14.71
C LEU A 155 0.50 24.34 -15.29
N ASN A 156 1.28 24.41 -16.37
CA ASN A 156 1.67 25.70 -16.97
C ASN A 156 0.44 26.54 -17.38
N SER A 157 -0.57 25.89 -17.98
CA SER A 157 -1.83 26.56 -18.32
C SER A 157 -2.67 26.92 -17.10
N PHE A 158 -2.66 26.06 -16.08
CA PHE A 158 -3.42 26.25 -14.84
C PHE A 158 -2.89 27.42 -14.01
N VAL A 159 -1.56 27.56 -13.86
CA VAL A 159 -0.93 28.63 -13.07
C VAL A 159 -1.19 30.02 -13.67
N LYS A 160 -1.30 30.13 -15.00
CA LYS A 160 -1.56 31.40 -15.70
C LYS A 160 -3.04 31.79 -15.73
N LYS A 161 -3.95 30.89 -15.36
CA LYS A 161 -5.40 31.13 -15.45
C LYS A 161 -5.87 32.04 -14.32
N ASP A 162 -6.79 32.96 -14.61
CA ASP A 162 -7.41 33.77 -13.56
C ASP A 162 -8.25 32.90 -12.60
N SER A 163 -7.82 32.87 -11.34
CA SER A 163 -8.45 32.16 -10.20
C SER A 163 -9.94 32.46 -9.97
N LYS A 164 -10.40 33.67 -10.35
CA LYS A 164 -11.82 34.07 -10.24
C LYS A 164 -12.70 33.36 -11.28
N ASN A 165 -12.11 32.95 -12.40
CA ASN A 165 -12.80 32.46 -13.59
C ASN A 165 -12.50 30.98 -13.89
N PHE A 166 -12.23 30.18 -12.86
CA PHE A 166 -11.98 28.74 -13.00
C PHE A 166 -13.22 28.00 -13.50
N LYS A 167 -13.08 27.30 -14.64
CA LYS A 167 -14.14 26.47 -15.23
C LYS A 167 -13.94 25.01 -14.83
N GLN A 168 -14.74 24.10 -15.40
CA GLN A 168 -14.71 22.68 -15.09
C GLN A 168 -13.30 22.05 -15.25
N LYS A 169 -12.52 22.50 -16.25
CA LYS A 169 -11.14 22.02 -16.48
C LYS A 169 -10.24 22.35 -15.29
N GLU A 170 -10.18 23.62 -14.88
CA GLU A 170 -9.36 24.07 -13.77
C GLU A 170 -9.81 23.43 -12.45
N GLN A 171 -11.12 23.26 -12.25
CA GLN A 171 -11.65 22.56 -11.07
C GLN A 171 -11.25 21.08 -11.01
N ARG A 172 -11.08 20.41 -12.16
CA ARG A 172 -10.54 19.04 -12.22
C ARG A 172 -9.05 19.00 -11.88
N ILE A 173 -8.27 19.95 -12.42
CA ILE A 173 -6.84 20.09 -12.10
C ILE A 173 -6.66 20.37 -10.60
N LEU A 174 -7.41 21.32 -10.05
CA LEU A 174 -7.40 21.68 -8.62
C LEU A 174 -7.69 20.47 -7.72
N PHE A 175 -8.69 19.66 -8.09
CA PHE A 175 -9.02 18.44 -7.36
C PHE A 175 -7.85 17.45 -7.34
N SER A 176 -7.23 17.19 -8.50
CA SER A 176 -6.08 16.30 -8.58
C SER A 176 -4.88 16.86 -7.80
N LEU A 177 -4.61 18.16 -7.93
CA LEU A 177 -3.53 18.86 -7.24
C LEU A 177 -3.67 18.77 -5.71
N LEU A 178 -4.86 19.01 -5.16
CA LEU A 178 -5.13 18.90 -3.73
C LEU A 178 -4.88 17.48 -3.20
N ARG A 179 -5.23 16.44 -3.96
CA ARG A 179 -4.93 15.04 -3.60
C ARG A 179 -3.42 14.77 -3.55
N TYR A 180 -2.65 15.30 -4.50
CA TYR A 180 -1.19 15.15 -4.50
C TYR A 180 -0.53 15.95 -3.38
N LEU A 181 -0.91 17.21 -3.17
CA LEU A 181 -0.36 18.06 -2.09
C LEU A 181 -0.65 17.48 -0.70
N SER A 182 -1.87 16.98 -0.48
CA SER A 182 -2.23 16.37 0.81
C SER A 182 -1.51 15.05 1.04
N ARG A 183 -1.31 14.24 -0.01
CA ARG A 183 -0.42 13.08 0.07
C ARG A 183 0.99 13.52 0.46
N MET A 184 1.54 14.50 -0.25
CA MET A 184 2.90 15.00 -0.08
C MET A 184 3.13 15.66 1.28
N ALA A 185 2.07 16.09 1.98
CA ALA A 185 2.13 16.71 3.30
C ALA A 185 1.85 15.77 4.49
N PHE A 186 1.05 14.71 4.28
CA PHE A 186 0.56 13.88 5.39
C PHE A 186 0.82 12.38 5.24
N LYS A 187 1.30 11.90 4.07
CA LYS A 187 1.52 10.48 3.81
C LYS A 187 2.99 10.16 3.61
N THR A 188 3.54 9.36 4.51
CA THR A 188 4.95 8.96 4.55
C THR A 188 5.31 7.77 3.64
N SER A 189 4.36 7.24 2.85
CA SER A 189 4.65 6.09 1.98
C SER A 189 5.53 6.50 0.79
N PRO A 190 6.72 5.88 0.59
CA PRO A 190 7.65 6.22 -0.48
C PRO A 190 6.99 6.29 -1.85
N PHE A 191 7.11 7.43 -2.53
CA PHE A 191 6.60 7.64 -3.88
C PHE A 191 7.26 8.82 -4.59
N SER A 192 8.40 8.57 -5.26
CA SER A 192 9.19 9.60 -5.95
C SER A 192 9.44 10.80 -5.01
N SER A 193 9.59 12.03 -5.51
CA SER A 193 9.89 13.22 -4.72
C SER A 193 8.76 13.71 -3.82
N PHE A 194 7.60 13.03 -3.77
CA PHE A 194 6.56 13.37 -2.79
C PHE A 194 6.95 13.03 -1.35
N THR A 195 7.96 12.19 -1.17
CA THR A 195 8.47 11.68 0.10
C THR A 195 9.95 11.37 -0.06
N TYR A 196 10.70 11.32 1.04
CA TYR A 196 12.08 10.84 1.00
C TYR A 196 12.39 9.96 2.21
N THR A 197 13.41 9.12 2.10
CA THR A 197 13.84 8.20 3.16
C THR A 197 15.21 8.60 3.72
N GLY A 198 15.42 8.45 5.02
CA GLY A 198 16.72 8.64 5.68
C GLY A 198 17.02 7.51 6.65
N LEU A 199 18.18 7.58 7.29
CA LEU A 199 18.54 6.69 8.40
C LEU A 199 18.20 7.34 9.74
N MET A 200 17.97 6.50 10.74
CA MET A 200 17.90 6.89 12.13
C MET A 200 18.68 5.93 13.02
N THR A 201 19.34 6.51 14.00
CA THR A 201 20.02 5.81 15.09
C THR A 201 19.47 6.27 16.43
N LEU A 202 19.69 5.46 17.47
CA LEU A 202 19.43 5.85 18.84
C LEU A 202 20.64 6.57 19.42
N ASP A 203 20.40 7.63 20.18
CA ASP A 203 21.41 8.38 20.91
C ASP A 203 21.08 8.43 22.42
N GLN A 204 22.10 8.54 23.26
CA GLN A 204 21.96 8.57 24.72
C GLN A 204 21.46 9.92 25.26
N GLY A 205 21.33 10.94 24.40
CA GLY A 205 20.75 12.22 24.77
C GLY A 205 19.24 12.15 25.02
N ASP A 206 18.75 12.99 25.94
CA ASP A 206 17.33 13.07 26.32
C ASP A 206 16.47 13.92 25.37
N SER A 207 17.06 14.62 24.39
CA SER A 207 16.32 15.50 23.47
C SER A 207 16.27 14.95 22.06
N PHE A 208 15.09 15.01 21.44
CA PHE A 208 14.97 14.95 19.98
C PHE A 208 15.81 16.10 19.41
N GLU A 209 16.85 15.80 18.63
CA GLU A 209 17.62 16.86 17.98
C GLU A 209 16.71 17.74 17.13
N ARG A 210 16.92 19.06 17.24
CA ARG A 210 16.34 20.07 16.36
C ARG A 210 17.13 20.06 15.04
N PRO A 211 16.53 19.73 13.88
CA PRO A 211 17.22 19.95 12.62
C PRO A 211 17.33 21.46 12.41
N GLY A 212 18.51 22.03 12.65
CA GLY A 212 18.83 23.42 12.33
C GLY A 212 18.92 23.69 10.82
N THR A 213 18.86 22.64 10.00
CA THR A 213 18.98 22.70 8.53
C THR A 213 17.94 21.80 7.87
N VAL A 214 17.30 22.31 6.82
CA VAL A 214 16.44 21.51 5.93
C VAL A 214 17.33 20.47 5.25
N PRO A 215 16.99 19.17 5.31
CA PRO A 215 17.88 18.14 4.82
C PRO A 215 18.07 18.23 3.31
N GLN A 216 19.30 17.99 2.84
CA GLN A 216 19.53 17.90 1.40
C GLN A 216 18.93 16.59 0.85
N VAL A 217 17.82 16.71 0.12
CA VAL A 217 17.16 15.58 -0.53
C VAL A 217 17.80 15.28 -1.88
N LYS A 218 18.26 14.05 -2.04
CA LYS A 218 18.78 13.48 -3.28
C LYS A 218 17.72 12.58 -3.90
N SER A 219 17.82 12.36 -5.21
CA SER A 219 17.01 11.42 -5.97
C SER A 219 17.89 10.32 -6.53
N ARG A 220 17.38 9.09 -6.70
CA ARG A 220 18.04 8.03 -7.45
C ARG A 220 17.05 7.37 -8.40
N LEU A 221 17.39 7.37 -9.69
CA LEU A 221 16.66 6.63 -10.70
C LEU A 221 17.25 5.24 -10.85
N LYS A 222 16.38 4.25 -10.99
CA LYS A 222 16.73 2.88 -11.36
C LYS A 222 15.88 2.45 -12.54
N LEU A 223 16.44 1.58 -13.37
CA LEU A 223 15.69 1.00 -14.49
C LEU A 223 14.66 0.00 -13.97
N ASN A 224 13.45 0.09 -14.51
CA ASN A 224 12.37 -0.83 -14.21
C ASN A 224 12.71 -2.23 -14.75
N ASN A 225 12.66 -3.25 -13.90
CA ASN A 225 12.97 -4.63 -14.26
C ASN A 225 12.04 -5.23 -15.34
N THR A 226 10.87 -4.64 -15.61
CA THR A 226 10.06 -4.99 -16.78
C THR A 226 10.84 -4.81 -18.09
N LEU A 227 11.78 -3.86 -18.17
CA LEU A 227 12.66 -3.68 -19.33
C LEU A 227 13.54 -4.91 -19.55
N PHE A 228 14.15 -5.42 -18.47
CA PHE A 228 14.98 -6.62 -18.51
C PHE A 228 14.18 -7.83 -18.98
N GLU A 229 13.01 -8.07 -18.37
CA GLU A 229 12.19 -9.25 -18.72
C GLU A 229 11.63 -9.16 -20.14
N TYR A 230 11.28 -7.96 -20.61
CA TYR A 230 10.83 -7.75 -21.99
C TYR A 230 11.97 -7.98 -23.00
N LEU A 231 13.16 -7.40 -22.75
CA LEU A 231 14.33 -7.63 -23.59
C LEU A 231 14.71 -9.12 -23.62
N LYS A 232 14.74 -9.77 -22.46
CA LYS A 232 14.97 -11.22 -22.34
C LYS A 232 13.93 -12.02 -23.13
N ALA A 233 12.67 -11.62 -23.13
CA ALA A 233 11.64 -12.27 -23.94
C ALA A 233 11.90 -12.14 -25.45
N ILE A 234 12.39 -10.98 -25.91
CA ILE A 234 12.82 -10.79 -27.30
C ILE A 234 14.05 -11.64 -27.62
N ILE A 235 15.10 -11.57 -26.80
CA ILE A 235 16.35 -12.33 -26.99
C ILE A 235 16.08 -13.83 -27.07
N LYS A 236 15.19 -14.37 -26.24
CA LYS A 236 14.78 -15.79 -26.28
C LYS A 236 14.18 -16.23 -27.62
N LYS A 237 13.60 -15.30 -28.39
CA LYS A 237 12.97 -15.54 -29.70
C LYS A 237 13.84 -15.11 -30.87
N HIS A 238 14.85 -14.29 -30.63
CA HIS A 238 15.77 -13.82 -31.66
C HIS A 238 16.59 -15.00 -32.23
N PRO A 239 16.71 -15.11 -33.57
CA PRO A 239 17.32 -16.27 -34.22
C PRO A 239 18.77 -16.53 -33.81
N LEU A 240 19.60 -15.50 -33.66
CA LEU A 240 21.02 -15.68 -33.30
C LEU A 240 21.28 -15.52 -31.79
N LEU A 241 20.80 -14.42 -31.20
CA LEU A 241 21.04 -14.11 -29.78
C LEU A 241 20.55 -15.18 -28.79
N ASN A 242 19.53 -15.99 -29.12
CA ASN A 242 19.08 -17.06 -28.22
C ASN A 242 20.13 -18.16 -28.01
N GLU A 243 21.06 -18.35 -28.94
CA GLU A 243 22.06 -19.41 -28.89
C GLU A 243 23.13 -19.16 -27.82
N HIS A 244 23.34 -17.88 -27.47
CA HIS A 244 24.26 -17.43 -26.42
C HIS A 244 23.66 -17.52 -25.01
N LEU A 245 22.35 -17.81 -24.89
CA LEU A 245 21.71 -17.97 -23.59
C LEU A 245 22.10 -19.28 -22.92
N LEU A 246 22.14 -19.25 -21.59
CA LEU A 246 22.45 -20.40 -20.75
C LEU A 246 21.19 -21.23 -20.51
N VAL A 247 21.34 -22.54 -20.60
CA VAL A 247 20.31 -23.55 -20.47
C VAL A 247 20.67 -24.48 -19.32
N LYS A 248 19.69 -24.78 -18.48
CA LYS A 248 19.77 -25.80 -17.43
C LYS A 248 18.50 -26.65 -17.38
N LEU A 249 18.59 -27.82 -16.76
CA LEU A 249 17.42 -28.67 -16.48
C LEU A 249 16.57 -28.06 -15.35
N ASN A 250 15.25 -28.20 -15.45
CA ASN A 250 14.34 -27.86 -14.36
C ASN A 250 14.71 -28.63 -13.08
N LEU A 251 14.85 -27.90 -11.97
CA LEU A 251 15.37 -28.42 -10.70
C LEU A 251 14.55 -29.58 -10.11
N THR A 252 13.27 -29.68 -10.50
CA THR A 252 12.34 -30.71 -10.02
C THR A 252 12.21 -31.90 -10.98
N ALA A 253 12.90 -31.88 -12.13
CA ALA A 253 12.79 -32.91 -13.15
C ALA A 253 13.27 -34.27 -12.64
N LYS A 254 12.36 -35.26 -12.65
CA LYS A 254 12.64 -36.66 -12.30
C LYS A 254 11.89 -37.60 -13.22
N ILE A 255 12.52 -38.72 -13.59
CA ILE A 255 11.85 -39.80 -14.32
C ILE A 255 10.98 -40.61 -13.35
N LYS A 256 9.70 -40.79 -13.69
CA LYS A 256 8.74 -41.68 -13.02
C LYS A 256 7.83 -42.32 -14.09
N ASN A 257 7.70 -43.64 -14.09
CA ASN A 257 6.84 -44.40 -15.03
C ASN A 257 7.03 -43.97 -16.50
N ASP A 258 8.28 -44.01 -17.00
CA ASP A 258 8.66 -43.62 -18.36
C ASP A 258 8.32 -42.17 -18.76
N LYS A 259 8.14 -41.29 -17.77
CA LYS A 259 7.89 -39.86 -17.97
C LYS A 259 8.85 -39.01 -17.14
N ILE A 260 9.35 -37.93 -17.73
CA ILE A 260 10.05 -36.85 -17.03
C ILE A 260 8.98 -35.93 -16.43
N CYS A 261 8.82 -35.96 -15.11
CA CYS A 261 7.89 -35.12 -14.35
C CYS A 261 8.61 -33.93 -13.73
N PHE A 262 8.03 -32.74 -13.80
CA PHE A 262 8.59 -31.51 -13.24
C PHE A 262 7.51 -30.47 -12.89
N LEU A 263 7.85 -29.53 -12.04
CA LEU A 263 7.08 -28.34 -11.69
C LEU A 263 7.59 -27.16 -12.52
N SER A 264 6.78 -26.69 -13.46
CA SER A 264 7.02 -25.42 -14.13
C SER A 264 6.46 -24.28 -13.29
N ASN A 265 7.18 -23.17 -13.21
CA ASN A 265 6.73 -21.94 -12.58
C ASN A 265 7.09 -20.76 -13.49
N TYR A 266 6.08 -19.99 -13.90
CA TYR A 266 6.25 -18.81 -14.73
C TYR A 266 5.35 -17.69 -14.23
N ASN A 267 5.93 -16.54 -13.89
CA ASN A 267 5.22 -15.42 -13.27
C ASN A 267 4.35 -15.86 -12.07
N ASN A 268 4.90 -16.75 -11.23
CA ASN A 268 4.25 -17.35 -10.07
C ASN A 268 3.01 -18.23 -10.37
N ILE A 269 2.79 -18.56 -11.65
CA ILE A 269 1.81 -19.55 -12.07
C ILE A 269 2.52 -20.89 -12.20
N GLU A 270 2.17 -21.79 -11.30
CA GLU A 270 2.74 -23.12 -11.22
C GLU A 270 1.92 -24.15 -12.00
N SER A 271 2.61 -25.10 -12.62
CA SER A 271 1.99 -26.20 -13.35
C SER A 271 2.84 -27.47 -13.24
N PHE A 272 2.23 -28.57 -12.82
CA PHE A 272 2.87 -29.89 -12.83
C PHE A 272 2.80 -30.48 -14.23
N GLN A 273 3.96 -30.71 -14.83
CA GLN A 273 4.13 -31.14 -16.22
C GLN A 273 4.75 -32.55 -16.29
N GLN A 274 4.48 -33.24 -17.39
CA GLN A 274 5.06 -34.55 -17.68
C GLN A 274 5.29 -34.71 -19.19
N ILE A 275 6.45 -35.25 -19.58
CA ILE A 275 6.82 -35.55 -20.98
C ILE A 275 7.37 -36.98 -21.02
N ASN A 276 7.14 -37.73 -22.11
CA ASN A 276 7.68 -39.08 -22.25
C ASN A 276 9.22 -39.07 -22.19
N ALA A 277 9.79 -40.00 -21.42
CA ALA A 277 11.23 -40.15 -21.25
C ALA A 277 11.84 -40.99 -22.39
N ASN A 278 11.81 -40.46 -23.62
CA ASN A 278 12.41 -41.10 -24.80
C ASN A 278 13.05 -40.05 -25.74
N GLY A 279 13.75 -40.50 -26.77
CA GLY A 279 14.29 -39.64 -27.82
C GLY A 279 15.17 -38.49 -27.30
N LEU A 280 15.04 -37.32 -27.93
CA LEU A 280 15.89 -36.16 -27.66
C LEU A 280 15.72 -35.60 -26.24
N GLN A 281 14.51 -35.61 -25.67
CA GLN A 281 14.29 -35.16 -24.29
C GLN A 281 14.95 -36.08 -23.25
N LEU A 282 15.01 -37.40 -23.48
CA LEU A 282 15.76 -38.30 -22.60
C LEU A 282 17.26 -38.03 -22.69
N LEU A 283 17.80 -37.89 -23.90
CA LEU A 283 19.21 -37.56 -24.13
C LEU A 283 19.60 -36.26 -23.40
N VAL A 284 18.76 -35.23 -23.49
CA VAL A 284 18.99 -33.96 -22.80
C VAL A 284 18.87 -34.10 -21.28
N TYR A 285 17.90 -34.87 -20.78
CA TYR A 285 17.78 -35.15 -19.34
C TYR A 285 19.04 -35.81 -18.79
N GLU A 286 19.55 -36.83 -19.47
CA GLU A 286 20.76 -37.56 -19.10
C GLU A 286 22.00 -36.67 -19.19
N TYR A 287 22.09 -35.80 -20.20
CA TYR A 287 23.17 -34.81 -20.33
C TYR A 287 23.34 -33.92 -19.08
N PHE A 288 22.23 -33.40 -18.54
CA PHE A 288 22.29 -32.56 -17.33
C PHE A 288 22.46 -33.42 -16.07
N ASN A 289 21.88 -34.62 -16.01
CA ASN A 289 22.03 -35.50 -14.85
C ASN A 289 23.41 -36.16 -14.75
N SER A 290 24.27 -36.04 -15.78
CA SER A 290 25.68 -36.49 -15.76
C SER A 290 26.65 -35.48 -15.10
N GLY A 291 26.15 -34.51 -14.33
CA GLY A 291 26.96 -33.52 -13.61
C GLY A 291 27.27 -32.23 -14.37
N ARG A 292 26.52 -31.92 -15.43
CA ARG A 292 26.60 -30.63 -16.15
C ARG A 292 25.41 -29.78 -15.73
N ASP A 293 25.66 -28.63 -15.09
CA ASP A 293 24.57 -27.82 -14.53
C ASP A 293 24.14 -26.64 -15.42
N LEU A 294 25.00 -26.19 -16.35
CA LEU A 294 24.75 -25.00 -17.17
C LEU A 294 25.55 -25.03 -18.48
N VAL A 295 24.91 -24.77 -19.61
CA VAL A 295 25.54 -24.76 -20.95
C VAL A 295 24.85 -23.73 -21.88
N THR A 296 25.54 -23.19 -22.88
CA THR A 296 24.87 -22.36 -23.90
C THR A 296 23.95 -23.20 -24.78
N LEU A 297 22.87 -22.60 -25.31
CA LEU A 297 21.98 -23.29 -26.25
C LEU A 297 22.76 -23.80 -27.48
N GLU A 298 23.67 -23.00 -28.02
CA GLU A 298 24.58 -23.40 -29.12
C GLU A 298 25.29 -24.73 -28.82
N LYS A 299 25.94 -24.83 -27.65
CA LYS A 299 26.69 -26.02 -27.25
C LYS A 299 25.77 -27.23 -27.03
N LEU A 300 24.57 -27.01 -26.51
CA LEU A 300 23.58 -28.08 -26.35
C LEU A 300 23.09 -28.60 -27.70
N ILE A 301 22.86 -27.72 -28.68
CA ILE A 301 22.50 -28.13 -30.05
C ILE A 301 23.60 -28.99 -30.66
N HIS A 302 24.86 -28.53 -30.60
CA HIS A 302 26.01 -29.29 -31.12
C HIS A 302 26.16 -30.64 -30.43
N TYR A 303 25.96 -30.71 -29.10
CA TYR A 303 25.95 -31.97 -28.38
C TYR A 303 24.87 -32.92 -28.93
N CYS A 304 23.63 -32.44 -29.08
CA CYS A 304 22.52 -33.26 -29.56
C CYS A 304 22.73 -33.72 -31.01
N ALA A 305 23.29 -32.86 -31.87
CA ALA A 305 23.58 -33.20 -33.26
C ALA A 305 24.56 -34.38 -33.38
N GLY A 306 25.52 -34.51 -32.46
CA GLY A 306 26.47 -35.62 -32.45
C GLY A 306 25.87 -37.01 -32.16
N TYR A 307 24.64 -37.08 -31.65
CA TYR A 307 23.94 -38.33 -31.34
C TYR A 307 22.79 -38.65 -32.30
N LEU A 308 22.58 -37.82 -33.33
CA LEU A 308 21.49 -37.95 -34.29
C LEU A 308 22.04 -38.15 -35.70
N GLU A 309 21.78 -39.32 -36.31
CA GLU A 309 22.31 -39.67 -37.65
C GLU A 309 21.92 -38.68 -38.76
N ASN A 310 20.81 -37.95 -38.61
CA ASN A 310 20.31 -36.92 -39.55
C ASN A 310 19.78 -35.67 -38.83
N GLY A 311 20.39 -35.27 -37.71
CA GLY A 311 19.92 -34.14 -36.92
C GLY A 311 20.28 -32.78 -37.53
N GLU A 312 19.38 -32.16 -38.30
CA GLU A 312 19.55 -30.78 -38.76
C GLU A 312 19.59 -29.80 -37.58
N TYR A 313 20.58 -28.89 -37.59
CA TYR A 313 20.84 -27.91 -36.51
C TYR A 313 19.57 -27.14 -36.10
N GLU A 314 18.85 -26.58 -37.07
CA GLU A 314 17.62 -25.82 -36.84
C GLU A 314 16.48 -26.68 -36.29
N SER A 315 16.33 -27.92 -36.76
CA SER A 315 15.32 -28.85 -36.25
C SER A 315 15.55 -29.21 -34.78
N ILE A 316 16.82 -29.43 -34.40
CA ILE A 316 17.22 -29.67 -33.00
C ILE A 316 16.93 -28.44 -32.15
N LYS A 317 17.34 -27.25 -32.62
CA LYS A 317 17.10 -25.98 -31.94
C LYS A 317 15.61 -25.73 -31.68
N ILE A 318 14.76 -25.89 -32.70
CA ILE A 318 13.31 -25.77 -32.58
C ILE A 318 12.78 -26.74 -31.52
N TYR A 319 13.28 -27.98 -31.50
CA TYR A 319 12.85 -28.96 -30.50
C TYR A 319 13.29 -28.60 -29.07
N LEU A 320 14.54 -28.16 -28.89
CA LEU A 320 15.03 -27.71 -27.58
C LEU A 320 14.24 -26.49 -27.07
N ILE A 321 13.88 -25.56 -27.95
CA ILE A 321 13.00 -24.43 -27.61
C ILE A 321 11.62 -24.93 -27.16
N LYS A 322 11.05 -25.97 -27.79
CA LYS A 322 9.79 -26.59 -27.32
C LYS A 322 9.92 -27.20 -25.92
N LEU A 323 11.06 -27.81 -25.58
CA LEU A 323 11.32 -28.31 -24.22
C LEU A 323 11.42 -27.17 -23.19
N MET A 324 11.93 -26.01 -23.59
CA MET A 324 11.93 -24.80 -22.76
C MET A 324 10.53 -24.22 -22.59
N GLU A 325 9.73 -24.18 -23.66
CA GLU A 325 8.33 -23.75 -23.62
C GLU A 325 7.45 -24.66 -22.78
N ALA A 326 7.76 -25.96 -22.75
CA ALA A 326 7.13 -26.93 -21.85
C ALA A 326 7.58 -26.78 -20.39
N GLY A 327 8.68 -26.06 -20.12
CA GLY A 327 9.23 -25.82 -18.79
C GLY A 327 10.21 -26.90 -18.28
N MET A 328 10.59 -27.86 -19.14
CA MET A 328 11.58 -28.89 -18.78
C MET A 328 12.99 -28.30 -18.69
N LEU A 329 13.29 -27.35 -19.57
CA LEU A 329 14.56 -26.61 -19.58
C LEU A 329 14.32 -25.15 -19.23
N GLU A 330 15.24 -24.57 -18.47
CA GLU A 330 15.23 -23.14 -18.16
C GLU A 330 16.31 -22.42 -18.97
N MET A 331 15.91 -21.41 -19.75
CA MET A 331 16.80 -20.57 -20.54
C MET A 331 16.90 -19.16 -19.97
N ASN A 332 18.11 -18.70 -19.69
CA ASN A 332 18.38 -17.42 -19.01
C ASN A 332 19.74 -16.80 -19.42
N LEU A 333 19.99 -15.57 -18.98
CA LEU A 333 21.22 -14.81 -19.28
C LEU A 333 22.38 -15.13 -18.31
N GLY A 334 22.18 -16.00 -17.31
CA GLY A 334 23.12 -16.24 -16.21
C GLY A 334 22.99 -15.27 -15.03
N PHE A 335 22.12 -14.26 -15.13
CA PHE A 335 21.77 -13.33 -14.06
C PHE A 335 20.27 -12.96 -14.13
N SER A 336 19.76 -12.31 -13.07
CA SER A 336 18.35 -11.97 -12.94
C SER A 336 18.12 -10.46 -13.00
N GLY A 337 16.95 -10.05 -13.49
CA GLY A 337 16.44 -8.67 -13.39
C GLY A 337 16.02 -8.28 -11.96
N MET A 338 16.10 -9.23 -11.02
CA MET A 338 15.98 -8.97 -9.58
C MET A 338 17.30 -8.57 -8.94
N ASP A 339 18.42 -8.70 -9.66
CA ASP A 339 19.70 -8.17 -9.23
C ASP A 339 19.68 -6.64 -9.29
N GLU A 340 20.23 -5.97 -8.29
CA GLU A 340 20.25 -4.51 -8.27
C GLU A 340 21.04 -3.91 -9.45
N GLN A 341 22.08 -4.59 -9.91
CA GLN A 341 22.99 -4.15 -10.98
C GLN A 341 22.76 -4.97 -12.26
N TRP A 342 21.52 -5.41 -12.49
CA TRP A 342 21.18 -6.23 -13.66
C TRP A 342 21.55 -5.55 -14.98
N ASP A 343 21.50 -4.23 -15.04
CA ASP A 343 21.83 -3.40 -16.21
C ASP A 343 23.34 -3.31 -16.46
N ASP A 344 24.18 -3.27 -15.41
CA ASP A 344 25.64 -3.47 -15.53
C ASP A 344 25.94 -4.87 -16.09
N LYS A 345 25.32 -5.91 -15.52
CA LYS A 345 25.53 -7.30 -15.96
C LYS A 345 25.05 -7.52 -17.41
N LEU A 346 23.97 -6.85 -17.80
CA LEU A 346 23.47 -6.86 -19.17
C LEU A 346 24.45 -6.23 -20.14
N LEU A 347 25.02 -5.06 -19.83
CA LEU A 347 26.05 -4.46 -20.68
C LEU A 347 27.26 -5.38 -20.83
N VAL A 348 27.76 -5.97 -19.74
CA VAL A 348 28.87 -6.94 -19.79
C VAL A 348 28.54 -8.11 -20.73
N PHE A 349 27.34 -8.68 -20.61
CA PHE A 349 26.89 -9.76 -21.49
C PHE A 349 26.84 -9.33 -22.97
N LEU A 350 26.20 -8.20 -23.27
CA LEU A 350 26.05 -7.71 -24.64
C LEU A 350 27.40 -7.30 -25.26
N THR A 351 28.27 -6.63 -24.50
CA THR A 351 29.61 -6.22 -24.95
C THR A 351 30.47 -7.43 -25.32
N ALA A 352 30.35 -8.55 -24.60
CA ALA A 352 31.05 -9.79 -24.94
C ALA A 352 30.59 -10.41 -26.28
N LEU A 353 29.43 -10.01 -26.79
CA LEU A 353 28.87 -10.48 -28.06
C LEU A 353 29.07 -9.51 -29.22
N LYS A 354 29.57 -8.28 -28.99
CA LYS A 354 29.60 -7.19 -29.99
C LYS A 354 30.28 -7.55 -31.31
N ASP A 355 31.33 -8.39 -31.26
CA ASP A 355 32.10 -8.78 -32.44
C ASP A 355 31.47 -9.97 -33.19
N LYS A 356 30.56 -10.71 -32.53
CA LYS A 356 29.87 -11.87 -33.07
C LYS A 356 28.46 -11.54 -33.58
N GLU A 357 27.78 -10.61 -32.89
CA GLU A 357 26.36 -10.33 -33.07
C GLU A 357 26.12 -8.82 -33.21
N PRO A 358 26.19 -8.24 -34.41
CA PRO A 358 26.05 -6.78 -34.61
C PRO A 358 24.74 -6.19 -34.06
N SER A 359 23.66 -6.99 -33.98
CA SER A 359 22.37 -6.61 -33.39
C SER A 359 22.46 -6.14 -31.93
N VAL A 360 23.53 -6.45 -31.20
CA VAL A 360 23.69 -5.98 -29.80
C VAL A 360 24.19 -4.54 -29.71
N LEU A 361 24.80 -3.98 -30.76
CA LEU A 361 25.41 -2.64 -30.72
C LEU A 361 24.39 -1.53 -30.39
N PRO A 362 23.19 -1.48 -31.01
CA PRO A 362 22.17 -0.51 -30.64
C PRO A 362 21.66 -0.70 -29.20
N ILE A 363 21.64 -1.95 -28.71
CA ILE A 363 21.20 -2.27 -27.34
C ILE A 363 22.23 -1.77 -26.33
N ILE A 364 23.53 -1.97 -26.60
CA ILE A 364 24.62 -1.45 -25.76
C ILE A 364 24.50 0.08 -25.64
N SER A 365 24.43 0.78 -26.78
CA SER A 365 24.33 2.25 -26.80
C SER A 365 23.10 2.75 -26.06
N LEU A 366 21.93 2.11 -26.25
CA LEU A 366 20.71 2.41 -25.51
C LEU A 366 20.93 2.34 -23.99
N PHE A 367 21.48 1.23 -23.48
CA PHE A 367 21.64 1.05 -22.04
C PHE A 367 22.72 1.96 -21.43
N GLU A 368 23.75 2.32 -22.19
CA GLU A 368 24.72 3.36 -21.81
C GLU A 368 24.05 4.74 -21.71
N HIS A 369 23.23 5.11 -22.70
CA HIS A 369 22.47 6.35 -22.68
C HIS A 369 21.44 6.38 -21.54
N LEU A 370 20.72 5.29 -21.29
CA LEU A 370 19.78 5.18 -20.17
C LEU A 370 20.46 5.41 -18.80
N LYS A 371 21.70 4.94 -18.62
CA LYS A 371 22.50 5.23 -17.43
C LYS A 371 22.87 6.70 -17.33
N ASN A 372 23.33 7.30 -18.42
CA ASN A 372 23.66 8.73 -18.48
C ASN A 372 22.42 9.60 -18.19
N TYR A 373 21.27 9.26 -18.76
CA TYR A 373 19.99 9.91 -18.46
C TYR A 373 19.66 9.85 -16.97
N GLY A 374 19.92 8.73 -16.29
CA GLY A 374 19.75 8.59 -14.84
C GLY A 374 20.60 9.59 -14.04
N VAL A 375 21.87 9.78 -14.43
CA VAL A 375 22.80 10.73 -13.79
C VAL A 375 22.38 12.18 -14.07
N GLU A 376 22.09 12.51 -15.32
CA GLU A 376 21.63 13.85 -15.72
C GLU A 376 20.31 14.22 -15.01
N TYR A 377 19.39 13.27 -14.88
CA TYR A 377 18.09 13.49 -14.24
C TYR A 377 18.24 13.90 -12.77
N GLN A 378 19.20 13.33 -12.04
CA GLN A 378 19.42 13.67 -10.63
C GLN A 378 19.73 15.15 -10.42
N LEU A 379 20.50 15.76 -11.33
CA LEU A 379 20.96 17.14 -11.25
C LEU A 379 19.99 18.14 -11.92
N ALA A 380 19.05 17.64 -12.71
CA ALA A 380 18.14 18.43 -13.53
C ALA A 380 16.92 18.98 -12.75
N GLY A 381 16.46 20.18 -13.13
CA GLY A 381 15.15 20.72 -12.74
C GLY A 381 13.98 20.10 -13.53
N PRO A 382 12.72 20.40 -13.17
CA PRO A 382 11.54 19.70 -13.69
C PRO A 382 11.43 19.63 -15.23
N LEU A 383 11.69 20.74 -15.92
CA LEU A 383 11.61 20.79 -17.39
C LEU A 383 12.67 19.92 -18.07
N ALA A 384 13.91 19.98 -17.58
CA ALA A 384 15.00 19.16 -18.11
C ALA A 384 14.74 17.66 -17.84
N ARG A 385 14.26 17.31 -16.65
CA ARG A 385 13.80 15.96 -16.31
C ARG A 385 12.73 15.45 -17.27
N TYR A 386 11.72 16.27 -17.58
CA TYR A 386 10.70 15.93 -18.58
C TYR A 386 11.31 15.59 -19.94
N HIS A 387 12.26 16.40 -20.43
CA HIS A 387 12.90 16.14 -21.72
C HIS A 387 13.79 14.89 -21.71
N ILE A 388 14.50 14.61 -20.63
CA ILE A 388 15.28 13.38 -20.46
C ILE A 388 14.37 12.16 -20.58
N LEU A 389 13.23 12.17 -19.88
CA LEU A 389 12.25 11.08 -19.94
C LEU A 389 11.67 10.87 -21.35
N GLN A 390 11.38 11.94 -22.09
CA GLN A 390 10.90 11.87 -23.47
C GLN A 390 11.95 11.31 -24.44
N LYS A 391 13.22 11.68 -24.26
CA LYS A 391 14.33 11.13 -25.06
C LYS A 391 14.48 9.62 -24.80
N ALA A 392 14.50 9.22 -23.53
CA ALA A 392 14.59 7.81 -23.14
C ALA A 392 13.43 6.98 -23.72
N GLU A 393 12.19 7.48 -23.66
CA GLU A 393 11.01 6.83 -24.27
C GLU A 393 11.17 6.63 -25.78
N LYS A 394 11.55 7.67 -26.51
CA LYS A 394 11.71 7.58 -27.96
C LYS A 394 12.80 6.59 -28.35
N GLU A 395 13.95 6.67 -27.69
CA GLU A 395 15.12 5.86 -27.99
C GLU A 395 14.90 4.38 -27.69
N LEU A 396 14.37 4.07 -26.50
CA LEU A 396 14.06 2.71 -26.07
C LEU A 396 13.12 1.99 -27.04
N ASN A 397 11.98 2.62 -27.36
CA ASN A 397 10.99 1.98 -28.22
C ASN A 397 11.49 1.83 -29.68
N ALA A 398 12.34 2.74 -30.16
CA ALA A 398 12.96 2.61 -31.48
C ALA A 398 13.91 1.40 -31.56
N VAL A 399 14.78 1.23 -30.56
CA VAL A 399 15.72 0.10 -30.50
C VAL A 399 14.98 -1.23 -30.32
N PHE A 400 13.98 -1.28 -29.43
CA PHE A 400 13.19 -2.50 -29.22
C PHE A 400 12.39 -2.89 -30.48
N ALA A 401 11.85 -1.94 -31.23
CA ALA A 401 11.14 -2.23 -32.48
C ALA A 401 12.04 -2.90 -33.53
N ILE A 402 13.29 -2.44 -33.68
CA ILE A 402 14.28 -3.08 -34.58
C ILE A 402 14.56 -4.52 -34.14
N LEU A 403 14.83 -4.73 -32.86
CA LEU A 403 15.12 -6.07 -32.34
C LEU A 403 13.92 -7.02 -32.46
N GLN A 404 12.70 -6.51 -32.27
CA GLN A 404 11.47 -7.28 -32.48
C GLN A 404 11.30 -7.66 -33.95
N GLN A 405 11.60 -6.76 -34.88
CA GLN A 405 11.56 -7.04 -36.31
C GLN A 405 12.57 -8.14 -36.70
N GLU A 406 13.80 -8.08 -36.18
CA GLU A 406 14.83 -9.12 -36.37
C GLU A 406 14.39 -10.48 -35.80
N ALA A 407 13.67 -10.48 -34.68
CA ALA A 407 13.12 -11.67 -34.06
C ALA A 407 11.79 -12.17 -34.67
N GLY A 408 11.25 -11.48 -35.69
CA GLY A 408 9.95 -11.81 -36.29
C GLY A 408 8.75 -11.63 -35.33
N LEU A 409 8.88 -10.73 -34.35
CA LEU A 409 7.87 -10.45 -33.33
C LEU A 409 7.03 -9.21 -33.69
N PRO A 410 5.74 -9.16 -33.28
CA PRO A 410 4.94 -7.95 -33.43
C PRO A 410 5.49 -6.83 -32.55
N PHE A 411 5.28 -5.57 -32.96
CA PHE A 411 5.67 -4.38 -32.19
C PHE A 411 4.64 -3.25 -32.34
N TYR A 412 4.73 -2.25 -31.45
CA TYR A 412 3.92 -1.05 -31.49
C TYR A 412 4.76 0.17 -31.82
N THR A 413 4.15 1.13 -32.49
CA THR A 413 4.81 2.40 -32.87
C THR A 413 4.40 3.56 -31.96
N ALA A 414 3.25 3.44 -31.28
CA ALA A 414 2.78 4.41 -30.30
C ALA A 414 2.04 3.74 -29.13
N ALA A 415 1.95 4.46 -28.00
CA ALA A 415 1.20 4.01 -26.82
C ALA A 415 -0.30 3.77 -27.09
N SER A 416 -0.88 4.40 -28.13
CA SER A 416 -2.27 4.16 -28.56
C SER A 416 -2.52 2.74 -29.06
N ASP A 417 -1.49 2.10 -29.62
CA ASP A 417 -1.61 0.82 -30.34
C ASP A 417 -1.96 -0.32 -29.36
N GLN A 418 -1.51 -0.22 -28.10
CA GLN A 418 -1.83 -1.15 -27.02
C GLN A 418 -3.34 -1.33 -26.78
N LYS A 419 -4.15 -0.30 -27.04
CA LYS A 419 -5.60 -0.34 -26.78
C LYS A 419 -6.37 -1.18 -27.81
N LEU A 420 -5.76 -1.50 -28.96
CA LEU A 420 -6.41 -2.22 -30.06
C LEU A 420 -6.43 -3.74 -29.84
N VAL A 421 -5.53 -4.29 -29.01
CA VAL A 421 -5.36 -5.75 -28.83
C VAL A 421 -6.04 -6.29 -27.56
N ALA A 422 -6.36 -5.45 -26.57
CA ALA A 422 -7.00 -5.85 -25.31
C ALA A 422 -8.45 -6.39 -25.46
N ARG A 423 -8.95 -6.63 -26.68
CA ARG A 423 -10.32 -7.03 -27.00
C ARG A 423 -10.49 -8.47 -27.50
N SER A 424 -9.44 -9.30 -27.55
CA SER A 424 -9.57 -10.69 -28.02
C SER A 424 -9.37 -11.71 -26.89
N PRO A 425 -10.46 -12.31 -26.36
CA PRO A 425 -10.37 -13.41 -25.42
C PRO A 425 -10.38 -14.74 -26.19
N GLU A 426 -9.21 -15.32 -26.45
CA GLU A 426 -9.14 -16.73 -26.82
C GLU A 426 -8.32 -17.51 -25.79
N ALA A 427 -9.02 -18.43 -25.14
CA ALA A 427 -8.46 -19.49 -24.33
C ALA A 427 -7.88 -20.58 -25.23
N ASN A 428 -6.70 -21.11 -24.89
CA ASN A 428 -6.44 -22.55 -24.73
C ASN A 428 -4.93 -22.85 -24.61
N THR A 429 -4.60 -23.67 -23.60
CA THR A 429 -3.27 -24.23 -23.26
C THR A 429 -2.30 -23.27 -22.56
N PHE A 430 -1.76 -23.69 -21.41
CA PHE A 430 -0.68 -22.99 -20.72
C PHE A 430 0.58 -22.99 -21.60
N LEU A 431 0.93 -21.82 -22.15
CA LEU A 431 2.19 -21.60 -22.87
C LEU A 431 2.99 -20.57 -22.09
N ILE A 432 4.19 -20.95 -21.65
CA ILE A 432 5.09 -20.12 -20.85
C ILE A 432 5.55 -18.87 -21.61
N ASN A 433 5.47 -18.86 -22.96
CA ASN A 433 6.16 -17.88 -23.81
C ASN A 433 5.25 -17.16 -24.83
N LYS A 434 4.02 -16.79 -24.48
CA LYS A 434 3.22 -15.89 -25.35
C LYS A 434 3.82 -14.48 -25.30
N PHE A 435 4.47 -14.06 -26.39
CA PHE A 435 4.99 -12.70 -26.51
C PHE A 435 3.84 -11.70 -26.71
N ILE A 436 3.81 -10.64 -25.89
CA ILE A 436 2.84 -9.55 -26.01
C ILE A 436 3.64 -8.28 -26.30
N PRO A 437 3.45 -7.62 -27.46
CA PRO A 437 4.14 -6.37 -27.76
C PRO A 437 3.81 -5.31 -26.70
N TYR A 438 4.80 -4.50 -26.33
CA TYR A 438 4.64 -3.47 -25.33
C TYR A 438 5.37 -2.18 -25.74
N TYR A 439 4.68 -1.05 -25.59
CA TYR A 439 5.25 0.29 -25.75
C TYR A 439 5.53 0.88 -24.37
N PHE A 440 6.78 1.24 -24.11
CA PHE A 440 7.22 1.80 -22.84
C PHE A 440 7.09 3.32 -22.83
N SER A 441 6.03 3.84 -22.21
CA SER A 441 5.99 5.28 -21.88
C SER A 441 7.08 5.61 -20.85
N ALA A 442 7.54 6.86 -20.83
CA ALA A 442 8.53 7.41 -19.89
C ALA A 442 8.40 6.92 -18.44
N ARG A 443 7.17 6.94 -17.90
CA ARG A 443 6.88 6.53 -16.51
C ARG A 443 7.09 5.04 -16.21
N HIS A 444 7.29 4.19 -17.22
CA HIS A 444 7.53 2.75 -17.06
C HIS A 444 9.00 2.38 -17.27
N ILE A 445 9.86 3.32 -17.65
CA ILE A 445 11.29 3.07 -17.88
C ILE A 445 12.07 3.15 -16.57
N PHE A 446 11.77 4.17 -15.77
CA PHE A 446 12.46 4.43 -14.50
C PHE A 446 11.49 4.36 -13.32
N TYR A 447 12.04 4.02 -12.16
CA TYR A 447 11.44 4.38 -10.87
C TYR A 447 12.43 5.22 -10.07
N GLU A 448 11.88 6.11 -9.24
CA GLU A 448 12.64 7.08 -8.46
C GLU A 448 12.41 6.86 -6.97
N ASP A 449 13.52 6.77 -6.23
CA ASP A 449 13.54 6.82 -4.77
C ASP A 449 14.33 8.05 -4.32
N CYS A 450 13.70 8.89 -3.48
CA CYS A 450 14.34 10.07 -2.90
C CYS A 450 14.84 9.77 -1.49
N PHE A 451 16.01 10.31 -1.13
CA PHE A 451 16.65 10.05 0.15
C PHE A 451 17.48 11.21 0.66
N THR A 452 17.76 11.23 1.96
CA THR A 452 18.74 12.12 2.58
C THR A 452 19.91 11.30 3.12
N SER A 453 21.12 11.86 3.05
CA SER A 453 22.32 11.29 3.69
C SER A 453 22.43 11.67 5.17
N GLU A 454 21.58 12.59 5.64
CA GLU A 454 21.53 12.99 7.03
C GLU A 454 20.91 11.88 7.89
N ASN A 455 21.54 11.63 9.04
CA ASN A 455 21.09 10.65 10.00
C ASN A 455 20.31 11.37 11.12
N LEU A 456 19.11 10.88 11.41
CA LEU A 456 18.31 11.40 12.51
C LEU A 456 18.63 10.64 13.81
N ALA A 457 18.89 11.36 14.90
CA ALA A 457 19.03 10.78 16.23
C ALA A 457 17.67 10.82 16.97
N LEU A 458 17.29 9.70 17.60
CA LEU A 458 16.17 9.62 18.54
C LEU A 458 16.67 9.27 19.95
N PRO A 459 15.98 9.73 21.01
CA PRO A 459 16.36 9.37 22.38
C PRO A 459 16.21 7.86 22.60
N GLU A 460 17.29 7.23 23.08
CA GLU A 460 17.39 5.77 23.18
C GLU A 460 16.37 5.18 24.17
N GLN A 461 16.28 5.74 25.37
CA GLN A 461 15.48 5.16 26.46
C GLN A 461 13.97 5.15 26.16
N PRO A 462 13.33 6.27 25.74
CA PRO A 462 11.90 6.26 25.41
C PRO A 462 11.54 5.29 24.29
N VAL A 463 12.40 5.18 23.27
CA VAL A 463 12.20 4.24 22.16
C VAL A 463 12.37 2.79 22.62
N LYS A 464 13.33 2.49 23.49
CA LYS A 464 13.48 1.16 24.12
C LYS A 464 12.27 0.77 24.95
N ASP A 465 11.75 1.68 25.76
CA ASP A 465 10.59 1.42 26.62
C ASP A 465 9.34 1.15 25.76
N PHE A 466 9.08 1.99 24.75
CA PHE A 466 8.00 1.80 23.80
C PHE A 466 8.13 0.46 23.03
N THR A 467 9.33 0.14 22.56
CA THR A 467 9.58 -1.10 21.82
C THR A 467 9.38 -2.33 22.72
N SER A 468 9.80 -2.25 23.98
CA SER A 468 9.59 -3.31 24.97
C SER A 468 8.11 -3.54 25.26
N LYS A 469 7.31 -2.48 25.42
CA LYS A 469 5.84 -2.58 25.57
C LYS A 469 5.16 -3.11 24.31
N THR A 470 5.64 -2.72 23.13
CA THR A 470 5.14 -3.27 21.86
C THR A 470 5.46 -4.77 21.74
N ASP A 471 6.67 -5.19 22.10
CA ASP A 471 7.08 -6.59 22.11
C ASP A 471 6.28 -7.43 23.13
N GLU A 472 5.99 -6.87 24.30
CA GLU A 472 5.10 -7.46 25.31
C GLU A 472 3.70 -7.71 24.73
N LEU A 473 3.09 -6.68 24.13
CA LEU A 473 1.79 -6.78 23.45
C LEU A 473 1.79 -7.86 22.37
N ILE A 474 2.83 -7.91 21.53
CA ILE A 474 2.95 -8.94 20.49
C ILE A 474 2.99 -10.34 21.10
N GLY A 475 3.62 -10.50 22.28
CA GLY A 475 3.60 -11.75 23.05
C GLY A 475 2.19 -12.23 23.37
N TYR A 476 1.32 -11.34 23.84
CA TYR A 476 -0.09 -11.67 24.12
C TYR A 476 -0.91 -11.97 22.86
N LEU A 477 -0.47 -11.47 21.69
CA LEU A 477 -1.14 -11.64 20.41
C LEU A 477 -0.60 -12.81 19.57
N LEU A 478 0.38 -13.58 20.06
CA LEU A 478 0.90 -14.78 19.39
C LEU A 478 -0.18 -15.81 19.00
N PRO A 479 -1.28 -16.01 19.76
CA PRO A 479 -2.38 -16.87 19.31
C PRO A 479 -3.03 -16.43 17.98
N LEU A 480 -2.87 -15.17 17.58
CA LEU A 480 -3.37 -14.57 16.33
C LEU A 480 -2.37 -14.63 15.18
N ASP A 481 -1.32 -15.43 15.28
CA ASP A 481 -0.36 -15.64 14.20
C ASP A 481 -1.06 -16.08 12.90
N VAL A 482 -0.93 -15.26 11.86
CA VAL A 482 -1.62 -15.49 10.59
C VAL A 482 -1.08 -16.70 9.81
N MET A 483 0.11 -17.20 10.15
CA MET A 483 0.73 -18.37 9.51
C MET A 483 0.35 -19.69 10.18
N ARG A 484 -0.27 -19.63 11.36
CA ARG A 484 -0.55 -20.80 12.21
C ARG A 484 -1.49 -21.80 11.55
N LYS A 485 -2.65 -21.34 11.04
CA LYS A 485 -3.67 -22.19 10.39
C LYS A 485 -3.07 -23.05 9.28
N GLU A 486 -2.12 -22.50 8.51
CA GLU A 486 -1.49 -23.23 7.42
C GLU A 486 -0.46 -24.25 7.93
N ARG A 487 0.34 -23.92 8.95
CA ARG A 487 1.28 -24.87 9.56
C ARG A 487 0.59 -26.07 10.19
N GLU A 488 -0.54 -25.86 10.84
CA GLU A 488 -1.35 -26.95 11.43
C GLU A 488 -1.95 -27.84 10.34
N LYS A 489 -2.53 -27.26 9.26
CA LYS A 489 -2.99 -28.04 8.11
C LYS A 489 -1.88 -28.87 7.45
N MET A 490 -0.69 -28.29 7.29
CA MET A 490 0.47 -29.00 6.74
C MET A 490 0.87 -30.17 7.65
N LEU A 491 0.90 -29.96 8.97
CA LEU A 491 1.20 -31.00 9.95
C LEU A 491 0.17 -32.13 9.92
N ASP A 492 -1.12 -31.80 9.99
CA ASP A 492 -2.20 -32.78 9.97
C ASP A 492 -2.17 -33.60 8.68
N PHE A 493 -1.97 -32.94 7.53
CA PHE A 493 -1.78 -33.62 6.26
C PHE A 493 -0.60 -34.58 6.30
N PHE A 494 0.55 -34.15 6.83
CA PHE A 494 1.74 -34.98 6.92
C PHE A 494 1.47 -36.24 7.77
N LEU A 495 0.90 -36.10 8.96
CA LEU A 495 0.63 -37.21 9.88
C LEU A 495 -0.41 -38.20 9.34
N GLN A 496 -1.33 -37.73 8.48
CA GLN A 496 -2.34 -38.59 7.84
C GLN A 496 -1.80 -39.39 6.65
N HIS A 497 -0.78 -38.88 5.95
CA HIS A 497 -0.31 -39.45 4.68
C HIS A 497 1.07 -40.11 4.77
N TYR A 498 1.87 -39.76 5.77
CA TYR A 498 3.22 -40.30 5.96
C TYR A 498 3.42 -40.83 7.39
N PRO A 499 4.20 -41.91 7.58
CA PRO A 499 4.64 -42.35 8.90
C PRO A 499 5.40 -41.26 9.67
N ASN A 500 5.19 -41.21 10.99
CA ASN A 500 5.72 -40.15 11.87
C ASN A 500 7.25 -40.02 11.92
N ASP A 501 8.01 -41.01 11.45
CA ASP A 501 9.48 -41.04 11.44
C ASP A 501 10.08 -40.94 10.02
N GLU A 502 9.26 -40.78 8.98
CA GLU A 502 9.72 -40.71 7.60
C GLU A 502 10.24 -39.30 7.27
N ALA A 503 11.36 -39.25 6.54
CA ALA A 503 11.84 -38.03 5.90
C ALA A 503 11.33 -37.99 4.45
N VAL A 504 10.38 -37.10 4.16
CA VAL A 504 9.74 -37.03 2.85
C VAL A 504 10.44 -35.98 2.01
N ALA A 505 10.81 -36.29 0.76
CA ALA A 505 11.38 -35.30 -0.14
C ALA A 505 10.41 -34.11 -0.32
N LEU A 506 10.91 -32.87 -0.19
CA LEU A 506 10.11 -31.64 -0.25
C LEU A 506 9.22 -31.57 -1.50
N THR A 507 9.78 -31.93 -2.66
CA THR A 507 9.05 -31.93 -3.94
C THR A 507 7.89 -32.93 -3.98
N THR A 508 7.98 -34.02 -3.21
CA THR A 508 6.89 -35.01 -3.09
C THR A 508 5.82 -34.49 -2.14
N PHE A 509 6.22 -34.04 -0.95
CA PHE A 509 5.30 -33.43 0.02
C PHE A 509 4.51 -32.27 -0.58
N TYR A 510 5.19 -31.34 -1.27
CA TYR A 510 4.54 -30.20 -1.91
C TYR A 510 3.53 -30.63 -2.97
N LYS A 511 3.88 -31.59 -3.84
CA LYS A 511 2.98 -32.10 -4.88
C LYS A 511 1.72 -32.69 -4.25
N ASP A 512 1.88 -33.56 -3.27
CA ASP A 512 0.77 -34.26 -2.63
C ASP A 512 -0.12 -33.25 -1.88
N TYR A 513 0.47 -32.36 -1.08
CA TYR A 513 -0.25 -31.30 -0.38
C TYR A 513 -0.99 -30.36 -1.34
N TYR A 514 -0.39 -30.01 -2.48
CA TYR A 514 -1.04 -29.17 -3.49
C TYR A 514 -2.30 -29.84 -4.05
N PHE A 515 -2.21 -31.10 -4.49
CA PHE A 515 -3.34 -31.79 -5.12
C PHE A 515 -4.44 -32.17 -4.14
N HIS A 516 -4.09 -32.54 -2.90
CA HIS A 516 -5.06 -32.99 -1.90
C HIS A 516 -5.67 -31.84 -1.09
N VAL A 517 -4.96 -30.71 -0.92
CA VAL A 517 -5.42 -29.59 -0.09
C VAL A 517 -5.58 -28.30 -0.90
N LYS A 518 -4.51 -27.78 -1.49
CA LYS A 518 -4.54 -26.43 -2.12
C LYS A 518 -5.42 -26.32 -3.35
N LYS A 519 -5.40 -27.32 -4.21
CA LYS A 519 -6.20 -27.32 -5.44
C LYS A 519 -7.71 -27.39 -5.11
N PRO A 520 -8.19 -28.31 -4.24
CA PRO A 520 -9.57 -28.29 -3.75
C PRO A 520 -10.00 -26.95 -3.12
N GLU A 521 -9.15 -26.34 -2.27
CA GLU A 521 -9.42 -25.02 -1.67
C GLU A 521 -9.66 -23.94 -2.74
N LYS A 522 -8.85 -23.93 -3.81
CA LYS A 522 -8.97 -22.97 -4.93
C LYS A 522 -10.19 -23.22 -5.81
N GLU A 523 -10.59 -24.47 -6.00
CA GLU A 523 -11.73 -24.86 -6.84
C GLU A 523 -13.09 -24.69 -6.12
N GLY A 524 -13.10 -24.08 -4.92
CA GLY A 524 -14.32 -23.73 -4.21
C GLY A 524 -15.02 -24.90 -3.52
N LYS A 525 -14.35 -26.06 -3.40
CA LYS A 525 -14.80 -27.13 -2.50
C LYS A 525 -14.52 -26.67 -1.06
N LEU A 526 -15.48 -25.94 -0.50
CA LEU A 526 -15.48 -25.55 0.91
C LEU A 526 -15.46 -26.83 1.75
N GLN A 527 -14.33 -27.11 2.40
CA GLN A 527 -14.40 -27.82 3.67
C GLN A 527 -14.95 -26.83 4.69
N GLU A 528 -16.02 -27.22 5.38
CA GLU A 528 -16.55 -26.48 6.53
C GLU A 528 -15.41 -26.18 7.50
N GLU A 529 -15.25 -24.89 7.79
CA GLU A 529 -14.17 -24.38 8.61
C GLU A 529 -14.41 -24.80 10.06
N ALA A 530 -13.65 -25.80 10.52
CA ALA A 530 -13.42 -25.97 11.95
C ALA A 530 -12.66 -24.72 12.43
N ASP A 531 -13.40 -23.70 12.84
CA ASP A 531 -12.84 -22.56 13.56
C ASP A 531 -12.13 -23.13 14.79
N PHE A 532 -10.82 -22.86 14.88
CA PHE A 532 -9.91 -23.53 15.80
C PHE A 532 -10.46 -23.48 17.24
N LEU A 533 -10.60 -24.63 17.91
CA LEU A 533 -11.14 -24.65 19.28
C LEU A 533 -10.32 -23.75 20.24
N ALA A 534 -8.99 -23.71 20.08
CA ALA A 534 -8.12 -22.85 20.88
C ALA A 534 -8.25 -21.35 20.53
N LEU A 535 -8.37 -21.01 19.24
CA LEU A 535 -8.57 -19.61 18.82
C LEU A 535 -9.96 -19.12 19.19
N SER A 536 -10.97 -19.98 19.13
CA SER A 536 -12.33 -19.68 19.59
C SER A 536 -12.36 -19.51 21.11
N HIS A 537 -11.69 -20.35 21.90
CA HIS A 537 -11.54 -20.15 23.35
C HIS A 537 -10.83 -18.81 23.67
N TRP A 538 -9.75 -18.48 22.96
CA TRP A 538 -9.06 -17.20 23.13
C TRP A 538 -9.97 -16.00 22.81
N LYS A 539 -10.66 -16.04 21.66
CA LYS A 539 -11.64 -15.01 21.26
C LYS A 539 -12.74 -14.85 22.31
N VAL A 540 -13.30 -15.95 22.80
CA VAL A 540 -14.37 -15.96 23.82
C VAL A 540 -13.86 -15.37 25.14
N ALA A 541 -12.64 -15.71 25.56
CA ALA A 541 -12.03 -15.15 26.77
C ALA A 541 -11.81 -13.63 26.64
N VAL A 542 -11.33 -13.15 25.50
CA VAL A 542 -11.18 -11.72 25.21
C VAL A 542 -12.53 -11.01 25.26
N LEU A 543 -13.56 -11.53 24.58
CA LEU A 543 -14.91 -10.95 24.60
C LEU A 543 -15.49 -10.90 26.02
N SER A 544 -15.25 -11.95 26.82
CA SER A 544 -15.68 -12.00 28.22
C SER A 544 -15.01 -10.94 29.07
N LYS A 545 -13.69 -10.72 28.90
CA LYS A 545 -12.97 -9.63 29.59
C LYS A 545 -13.40 -8.25 29.10
N LEU A 546 -13.66 -8.07 27.79
CA LEU A 546 -14.20 -6.81 27.26
C LEU A 546 -15.56 -6.45 27.87
N ALA A 547 -16.42 -7.44 28.13
CA ALA A 547 -17.71 -7.24 28.80
C ALA A 547 -17.59 -6.73 30.25
N GLN A 548 -16.44 -6.95 30.90
CA GLN A 548 -16.15 -6.51 32.27
C GLN A 548 -15.52 -5.13 32.34
N LEU A 549 -15.09 -4.55 31.22
CA LEU A 549 -14.52 -3.20 31.21
C LEU A 549 -15.61 -2.14 31.42
N ASN A 550 -15.34 -1.19 32.32
CA ASN A 550 -16.19 -0.03 32.53
C ASN A 550 -16.08 0.91 31.31
N ASP A 551 -17.19 1.13 30.59
CA ASP A 551 -17.28 1.99 29.39
C ASP A 551 -17.17 3.51 29.70
N ALA A 552 -16.51 3.90 30.78
CA ALA A 552 -16.55 5.27 31.31
C ALA A 552 -15.92 6.33 30.38
N ASN A 553 -15.15 5.95 29.36
CA ASN A 553 -14.52 6.89 28.42
C ASN A 553 -14.85 6.56 26.96
N GLU A 554 -15.83 7.27 26.38
CA GLU A 554 -16.22 7.17 24.96
C GLU A 554 -15.08 7.49 23.96
N ALA A 555 -13.97 8.07 24.42
CA ALA A 555 -12.86 8.49 23.56
C ALA A 555 -11.64 7.55 23.58
N LEU A 556 -11.45 6.76 24.63
CA LEU A 556 -10.23 5.97 24.86
C LEU A 556 -10.54 4.62 25.51
N LEU A 557 -10.01 3.56 24.92
CA LEU A 557 -9.96 2.21 25.44
C LEU A 557 -8.51 1.86 25.75
N GLN A 558 -8.23 1.63 27.04
CA GLN A 558 -6.88 1.33 27.51
C GLN A 558 -6.78 -0.13 27.95
N PHE A 559 -5.75 -0.82 27.46
CA PHE A 559 -5.38 -2.17 27.85
C PHE A 559 -4.02 -2.15 28.57
N ASN A 560 -3.87 -3.02 29.55
CA ASN A 560 -2.62 -3.28 30.26
C ASN A 560 -2.34 -4.79 30.29
N SER A 561 -1.18 -5.18 30.81
CA SER A 561 -0.78 -6.59 30.98
C SER A 561 -1.88 -7.45 31.62
N ASP A 562 -2.57 -6.92 32.63
CA ASP A 562 -3.57 -7.65 33.42
C ASP A 562 -4.80 -8.06 32.58
N PHE A 563 -5.09 -7.32 31.51
CA PHE A 563 -6.13 -7.72 30.55
C PHE A 563 -5.76 -9.06 29.90
N PHE A 564 -4.48 -9.26 29.58
CA PHE A 564 -4.01 -10.42 28.83
C PHE A 564 -3.49 -11.58 29.69
N ALA A 565 -3.12 -11.34 30.95
CA ALA A 565 -2.41 -12.30 31.81
C ALA A 565 -3.06 -13.69 31.90
N ASP A 566 -4.40 -13.77 31.99
CA ASP A 566 -5.15 -15.03 32.15
C ASP A 566 -5.81 -15.54 30.86
N LEU A 567 -5.44 -14.99 29.70
CA LEU A 567 -5.97 -15.48 28.43
C LEU A 567 -5.42 -16.89 28.14
N PRO A 568 -6.25 -17.79 27.58
CA PRO A 568 -5.82 -19.15 27.32
C PRO A 568 -4.72 -19.16 26.27
N ASN A 569 -3.56 -19.73 26.61
CA ASN A 569 -2.46 -19.90 25.68
C ASN A 569 -2.40 -21.34 25.17
N SER A 570 -2.14 -21.52 23.88
CA SER A 570 -1.87 -22.87 23.35
C SER A 570 -0.45 -23.30 23.68
N GLU A 571 -0.23 -24.60 23.92
CA GLU A 571 1.10 -25.15 24.26
C GLU A 571 2.18 -24.92 23.18
N SER A 572 1.80 -24.70 21.92
CA SER A 572 2.72 -24.58 20.78
C SER A 572 2.57 -23.23 20.07
N LEU A 573 2.99 -22.13 20.73
CA LEU A 573 3.09 -20.82 20.08
C LEU A 573 4.39 -20.69 19.29
N ALA A 574 4.32 -19.96 18.18
CA ALA A 574 5.50 -19.61 17.39
C ALA A 574 6.38 -18.58 18.12
N HIS A 575 7.63 -18.47 17.69
CA HIS A 575 8.63 -17.55 18.23
C HIS A 575 8.40 -16.12 17.73
N LYS A 576 9.05 -15.17 18.39
CA LYS A 576 9.10 -13.76 17.98
C LYS A 576 10.55 -13.28 17.93
N SER A 577 11.42 -13.99 17.20
CA SER A 577 12.87 -13.77 17.22
C SER A 577 13.30 -12.49 16.50
N SER A 578 12.57 -12.05 15.47
CA SER A 578 12.79 -10.75 14.84
C SER A 578 11.48 -10.10 14.41
N LEU A 579 11.32 -8.84 14.79
CA LEU A 579 10.09 -8.07 14.56
C LEU A 579 10.43 -6.69 14.02
N GLY A 580 9.45 -6.07 13.35
CA GLY A 580 9.53 -4.68 12.91
C GLY A 580 8.19 -3.96 13.04
N ILE A 581 8.25 -2.63 13.07
CA ILE A 581 7.07 -1.77 13.16
C ILE A 581 7.21 -0.53 12.28
N PHE A 582 6.10 -0.12 11.67
CA PHE A 582 5.92 1.27 11.27
C PHE A 582 5.26 2.02 12.41
N VAL A 583 5.92 3.05 12.92
CA VAL A 583 5.43 3.86 14.04
C VAL A 583 5.59 5.35 13.75
N GLN A 584 4.64 6.14 14.23
CA GLN A 584 4.76 7.59 14.30
C GLN A 584 4.79 8.02 15.76
N PHE A 585 5.89 8.62 16.18
CA PHE A 585 6.03 9.09 17.56
C PHE A 585 5.42 10.46 17.77
N SER A 586 5.10 10.72 19.02
CA SER A 586 4.67 11.99 19.56
C SER A 586 5.38 12.19 20.90
N ASP A 587 6.08 13.32 21.00
CA ASP A 587 6.67 13.78 22.24
C ASP A 587 5.88 15.02 22.70
N HIS A 588 5.14 14.87 23.78
CA HIS A 588 4.27 15.92 24.34
C HIS A 588 4.54 16.04 25.84
N LYS A 589 4.04 17.13 26.44
CA LYS A 589 4.13 17.34 27.90
C LYS A 589 3.56 16.17 28.72
N ASP A 590 2.66 15.39 28.13
CA ASP A 590 1.99 14.24 28.74
C ASP A 590 2.78 12.92 28.60
N GLY A 591 3.95 12.93 27.95
CA GLY A 591 4.84 11.77 27.80
C GLY A 591 5.09 11.34 26.35
N PHE A 592 6.03 10.41 26.18
CA PHE A 592 6.40 9.82 24.90
C PHE A 592 5.43 8.71 24.49
N SER A 593 4.85 8.80 23.29
CA SER A 593 3.92 7.80 22.76
C SER A 593 4.13 7.53 21.28
N GLY A 594 3.65 6.37 20.80
CA GLY A 594 3.80 5.96 19.41
C GLY A 594 2.53 5.33 18.84
N VAL A 595 2.15 5.77 17.64
CA VAL A 595 1.05 5.16 16.87
C VAL A 595 1.61 4.11 15.94
N ILE A 596 1.25 2.85 16.19
CA ILE A 596 1.63 1.72 15.32
C ILE A 596 0.75 1.74 14.07
N ASN A 597 1.36 2.05 12.93
CA ASN A 597 0.69 1.96 11.63
C ASN A 597 0.70 0.53 11.07
N ALA A 598 1.75 -0.25 11.37
CA ALA A 598 1.81 -1.67 11.02
C ALA A 598 2.81 -2.44 11.89
N LEU A 599 2.47 -3.68 12.23
CA LEU A 599 3.43 -4.70 12.64
C LEU A 599 3.96 -5.43 11.39
N LEU A 600 5.26 -5.74 11.40
CA LEU A 600 5.99 -6.28 10.27
C LEU A 600 6.91 -7.41 10.74
N PRO A 601 7.24 -8.36 9.85
CA PRO A 601 8.42 -9.21 10.05
C PRO A 601 9.69 -8.35 10.12
N GLY A 602 10.68 -8.78 10.90
CA GLY A 602 11.99 -8.15 10.98
C GLY A 602 12.94 -8.57 9.86
N MET A 603 14.21 -8.78 10.22
CA MET A 603 15.30 -9.25 9.34
C MET A 603 15.54 -8.44 8.06
N GLY A 604 15.02 -7.22 8.00
CA GLY A 604 15.18 -6.34 6.85
C GLY A 604 14.15 -6.51 5.74
N LYS A 605 13.08 -7.30 5.94
CA LYS A 605 12.05 -7.57 4.90
C LYS A 605 11.53 -6.31 4.20
N VAL A 606 11.30 -5.23 4.94
CA VAL A 606 10.78 -3.97 4.37
C VAL A 606 11.89 -2.95 4.10
N SER A 607 12.97 -2.95 4.88
CA SER A 607 14.09 -2.01 4.69
C SER A 607 15.00 -2.40 3.53
N GLY A 608 15.05 -3.69 3.16
CA GLY A 608 15.91 -4.28 2.13
C GLY A 608 15.92 -3.46 0.84
N ARG A 609 14.73 -3.13 0.32
CA ARG A 609 14.55 -2.34 -0.92
C ARG A 609 15.33 -1.01 -0.93
N PHE A 610 15.52 -0.40 0.24
CA PHE A 610 16.13 0.93 0.36
C PHE A 610 17.61 0.88 0.74
N LEU A 611 18.17 -0.29 1.09
CA LEU A 611 19.54 -0.38 1.62
C LEU A 611 20.60 0.16 0.67
N SER A 612 20.38 0.03 -0.64
CA SER A 612 21.28 0.59 -1.65
C SER A 612 21.46 2.11 -1.59
N LEU A 613 20.51 2.83 -0.98
CA LEU A 613 20.54 4.28 -0.86
C LEU A 613 21.55 4.73 0.21
N PHE A 614 22.05 3.81 1.03
CA PHE A 614 22.85 4.06 2.21
C PHE A 614 24.18 3.29 2.18
N ASP A 615 25.05 3.56 3.15
CA ASP A 615 26.37 2.92 3.25
C ASP A 615 26.27 1.38 3.35
N GLU A 616 27.19 0.66 2.68
CA GLU A 616 27.31 -0.81 2.73
C GLU A 616 27.43 -1.38 4.16
N LYS A 617 27.88 -0.58 5.15
CA LYS A 617 27.93 -0.96 6.57
C LYS A 617 26.54 -1.33 7.12
N VAL A 618 25.48 -0.65 6.66
CA VAL A 618 24.10 -0.90 7.10
C VAL A 618 23.64 -2.28 6.64
N LYS A 619 23.88 -2.60 5.37
CA LYS A 619 23.62 -3.93 4.79
C LYS A 619 24.39 -5.03 5.53
N LYS A 620 25.70 -4.85 5.75
CA LYS A 620 26.51 -5.82 6.51
C LYS A 620 25.97 -6.05 7.92
N SER A 621 25.48 -5.00 8.58
CA SER A 621 24.86 -5.10 9.90
C SER A 621 23.60 -5.97 9.88
N PHE A 622 22.73 -5.86 8.86
CA PHE A 622 21.56 -6.73 8.72
C PHE A 622 21.95 -8.21 8.66
N VAL A 623 22.87 -8.58 7.75
CA VAL A 623 23.33 -9.97 7.62
C VAL A 623 23.94 -10.47 8.94
N GLN A 624 24.77 -9.66 9.61
CA GLN A 624 25.37 -10.05 10.88
C GLN A 624 24.36 -10.31 12.00
N HIS A 625 23.29 -9.51 12.11
CA HIS A 625 22.26 -9.73 13.12
C HIS A 625 21.35 -10.91 12.75
N ASN A 626 20.99 -11.04 11.48
CA ASN A 626 20.19 -12.14 10.97
C ASN A 626 20.90 -13.50 11.17
N GLU A 627 22.21 -13.57 10.91
CA GLU A 627 22.97 -14.83 11.06
C GLU A 627 23.21 -15.23 12.52
N LYS A 628 23.15 -14.29 13.47
CA LYS A 628 23.21 -14.59 14.90
C LYS A 628 21.95 -15.27 15.44
N LEU A 629 20.80 -15.07 14.78
CA LEU A 629 19.59 -15.81 15.12
C LEU A 629 19.78 -17.27 14.75
N PHE A 630 19.49 -18.18 15.69
CA PHE A 630 19.53 -19.62 15.44
C PHE A 630 20.88 -20.06 14.82
N PRO A 631 22.00 -19.93 15.57
CA PRO A 631 23.34 -20.09 15.01
C PRO A 631 23.62 -21.49 14.48
N ASP A 632 22.91 -22.50 14.99
CA ASP A 632 23.05 -23.90 14.58
C ASP A 632 22.13 -24.26 13.39
N GLN A 633 21.32 -23.33 12.90
CA GLN A 633 20.37 -23.54 11.82
C GLN A 633 20.78 -22.79 10.56
N ILE A 634 20.64 -23.48 9.43
CA ILE A 634 20.83 -22.87 8.10
C ILE A 634 19.66 -21.92 7.87
N LYS A 635 19.94 -20.70 7.40
CA LYS A 635 18.91 -19.72 7.05
C LYS A 635 19.04 -19.39 5.59
N VAL A 636 17.92 -19.47 4.86
CA VAL A 636 17.88 -19.17 3.43
C VAL A 636 16.78 -18.17 3.12
N GLU A 637 17.10 -17.26 2.22
CA GLU A 637 16.14 -16.34 1.63
C GLU A 637 15.36 -17.03 0.50
N LEU A 638 14.05 -16.80 0.43
CA LEU A 638 13.20 -17.32 -0.64
C LEU A 638 13.13 -16.38 -1.84
N ASN A 639 13.30 -16.94 -3.03
CA ASN A 639 13.21 -16.22 -4.30
C ASN A 639 12.52 -17.07 -5.38
N ASP A 640 11.38 -16.59 -5.92
CA ASP A 640 10.59 -17.30 -6.94
C ASP A 640 10.59 -16.58 -8.29
N ALA A 641 9.66 -16.93 -9.17
CA ALA A 641 9.53 -16.38 -10.52
C ALA A 641 8.89 -14.98 -10.55
N SER A 642 8.80 -14.27 -9.41
CA SER A 642 8.30 -12.91 -9.35
C SER A 642 9.27 -11.91 -9.98
N THR A 643 8.73 -10.98 -10.76
CA THR A 643 9.45 -9.86 -11.36
C THR A 643 8.78 -8.57 -10.89
N PHE A 644 9.18 -8.09 -9.71
CA PHE A 644 8.60 -6.91 -9.08
C PHE A 644 9.69 -6.00 -8.50
N ASN A 645 9.81 -4.77 -9.00
CA ASN A 645 10.89 -3.85 -8.58
C ASN A 645 11.02 -3.67 -7.06
N ALA A 646 9.93 -3.80 -6.29
CA ALA A 646 10.01 -3.65 -4.85
C ALA A 646 10.73 -4.80 -4.13
N ASN A 647 10.92 -5.93 -4.80
CA ASN A 647 11.67 -7.07 -4.29
C ASN A 647 13.17 -6.95 -4.62
N ILE A 648 13.61 -5.94 -5.35
CA ILE A 648 15.05 -5.73 -5.60
C ILE A 648 15.68 -5.21 -4.31
N HIS A 649 16.54 -6.03 -3.72
CA HIS A 649 17.32 -5.66 -2.55
C HIS A 649 18.64 -6.45 -2.52
N PRO A 650 19.67 -5.94 -1.84
CA PRO A 650 20.86 -6.73 -1.57
C PRO A 650 20.55 -7.94 -0.69
N PRO A 651 21.42 -8.97 -0.68
CA PRO A 651 21.35 -10.10 0.25
C PRO A 651 21.13 -9.68 1.70
N LEU A 652 20.14 -10.30 2.35
CA LEU A 652 19.83 -10.11 3.77
C LEU A 652 20.23 -11.31 4.64
N LEU A 653 20.54 -12.45 4.02
CA LEU A 653 21.05 -13.67 4.64
C LEU A 653 22.36 -14.09 3.96
N ALA A 654 23.03 -15.11 4.48
CA ALA A 654 24.21 -15.70 3.86
C ALA A 654 23.88 -16.56 2.63
N HIS A 655 22.63 -17.03 2.53
CA HIS A 655 22.20 -18.01 1.53
C HIS A 655 20.81 -17.72 0.96
N GLU A 656 20.56 -18.18 -0.27
CA GLU A 656 19.22 -18.22 -0.89
C GLU A 656 18.83 -19.65 -1.23
N LEU A 657 17.51 -19.87 -1.40
CA LEU A 657 16.96 -21.13 -1.87
C LEU A 657 16.51 -21.02 -3.33
N GLU A 658 17.07 -21.89 -4.17
CA GLU A 658 16.78 -21.95 -5.59
C GLU A 658 15.42 -22.63 -5.85
N LEU A 659 14.47 -21.88 -6.41
CA LEU A 659 13.14 -22.37 -6.80
C LEU A 659 13.02 -22.51 -8.32
N PRO A 660 12.11 -23.38 -8.84
CA PRO A 660 11.83 -23.48 -10.27
C PRO A 660 11.39 -22.11 -10.83
N GLY A 661 12.00 -21.72 -11.95
CA GLY A 661 11.79 -20.39 -12.53
C GLY A 661 12.26 -19.21 -11.67
N GLY A 662 12.99 -19.46 -10.57
CA GLY A 662 13.38 -18.47 -9.58
C GLY A 662 14.41 -17.45 -10.07
N ASN A 663 14.30 -16.22 -9.57
CA ASN A 663 15.12 -15.07 -9.93
C ASN A 663 16.35 -14.89 -9.04
N ASN A 664 17.15 -15.95 -8.89
CA ASN A 664 18.30 -16.04 -7.98
C ASN A 664 19.36 -14.94 -8.18
N ILE A 665 19.85 -14.34 -7.09
CA ILE A 665 20.81 -13.22 -7.11
C ILE A 665 22.13 -13.51 -6.38
N TYR A 666 22.22 -14.60 -5.62
CA TYR A 666 23.42 -14.96 -4.86
C TYR A 666 24.42 -15.73 -5.74
N PRO A 667 25.72 -15.76 -5.44
CA PRO A 667 26.68 -16.68 -6.06
C PRO A 667 26.29 -18.15 -5.90
N LEU A 668 26.64 -19.02 -6.86
CA LEU A 668 26.30 -20.45 -6.85
C LEU A 668 26.68 -21.17 -5.55
N ALA A 669 27.84 -20.86 -4.96
CA ALA A 669 28.32 -21.46 -3.71
C ALA A 669 27.46 -21.10 -2.47
N GLN A 670 26.59 -20.10 -2.58
CA GLN A 670 25.70 -19.64 -1.52
C GLN A 670 24.25 -20.07 -1.74
N ARG A 671 23.97 -20.88 -2.77
CA ARG A 671 22.61 -21.34 -3.11
C ARG A 671 22.35 -22.74 -2.57
N PHE A 672 21.20 -22.91 -1.94
CA PHE A 672 20.63 -24.23 -1.66
C PHE A 672 19.67 -24.63 -2.77
N ASN A 673 19.55 -25.93 -3.03
CA ASN A 673 18.64 -26.46 -4.05
C ASN A 673 17.54 -27.31 -3.42
N ILE A 674 16.28 -27.06 -3.82
CA ILE A 674 15.11 -27.78 -3.30
C ILE A 674 15.11 -29.29 -3.55
N ARG A 675 15.88 -29.80 -4.52
CA ARG A 675 15.96 -31.23 -4.86
C ARG A 675 16.47 -32.07 -3.68
N ASN A 676 17.31 -31.47 -2.83
CA ASN A 676 18.00 -32.15 -1.73
C ASN A 676 17.33 -31.92 -0.38
N LEU A 677 16.17 -31.27 -0.35
CA LEU A 677 15.47 -30.95 0.89
C LEU A 677 14.43 -32.00 1.27
N GLN A 678 14.30 -32.22 2.57
CA GLN A 678 13.34 -33.15 3.18
C GLN A 678 12.47 -32.46 4.22
N VAL A 679 11.20 -32.84 4.27
CA VAL A 679 10.25 -32.47 5.32
C VAL A 679 10.23 -33.60 6.35
N ARG A 680 10.41 -33.25 7.63
CA ARG A 680 10.41 -34.19 8.76
C ARG A 680 9.45 -33.72 9.85
N TYR A 681 8.76 -34.67 10.48
CA TYR A 681 7.97 -34.38 11.68
C TYR A 681 8.85 -34.38 12.93
N ASN A 682 8.88 -33.25 13.65
CA ASN A 682 9.54 -33.16 14.94
C ASN A 682 8.55 -33.49 16.06
N LYS A 683 8.59 -34.73 16.57
CA LYS A 683 7.71 -35.22 17.65
C LYS A 683 7.76 -34.37 18.92
N LYS A 684 8.94 -33.86 19.30
CA LYS A 684 9.13 -33.06 20.53
C LYS A 684 8.48 -31.69 20.42
N LYS A 685 8.72 -31.00 19.29
CA LYS A 685 8.18 -29.66 19.02
C LYS A 685 6.75 -29.70 18.47
N LYS A 686 6.26 -30.87 18.03
CA LYS A 686 4.99 -31.05 17.31
C LYS A 686 4.84 -30.13 16.09
N VAL A 687 5.91 -30.00 15.29
CA VAL A 687 5.93 -29.19 14.06
C VAL A 687 6.61 -29.93 12.93
N LEU A 688 6.35 -29.50 11.70
CA LEU A 688 7.15 -29.91 10.55
C LEU A 688 8.41 -29.05 10.45
N THR A 689 9.51 -29.69 10.05
CA THR A 689 10.83 -29.07 9.89
C THR A 689 11.38 -29.39 8.51
N LEU A 690 12.15 -28.47 7.95
CA LEU A 690 12.80 -28.60 6.65
C LEU A 690 14.29 -28.88 6.86
N HIS A 691 14.84 -29.86 6.14
CA HIS A 691 16.20 -30.34 6.35
C HIS A 691 16.99 -30.40 5.04
N ALA A 692 18.26 -30.00 5.11
CA ALA A 692 19.28 -30.23 4.09
C ALA A 692 20.29 -31.25 4.65
N GLY A 693 20.16 -32.52 4.25
CA GLY A 693 20.86 -33.60 4.93
C GLY A 693 20.36 -33.76 6.37
N ASP A 694 21.25 -33.65 7.35
CA ASP A 694 20.92 -33.72 8.77
C ASP A 694 20.72 -32.34 9.44
N SER A 695 20.99 -31.26 8.71
CA SER A 695 20.86 -29.90 9.22
C SER A 695 19.45 -29.35 8.98
N GLU A 696 18.84 -28.84 10.03
CA GLU A 696 17.59 -28.09 9.95
C GLU A 696 17.82 -26.75 9.23
N LEU A 697 16.93 -26.41 8.31
CA LEU A 697 17.00 -25.25 7.45
C LEU A 697 15.71 -24.41 7.60
N PHE A 698 15.89 -23.11 7.85
CA PHE A 698 14.82 -22.13 7.93
C PHE A 698 14.75 -21.31 6.65
N SER A 699 13.55 -21.22 6.08
CA SER A 699 13.27 -20.41 4.89
C SER A 699 12.46 -19.18 5.23
N TYR A 700 12.96 -18.02 4.78
CA TYR A 700 12.39 -16.71 5.09
C TYR A 700 11.90 -15.97 3.85
N ASP A 701 10.68 -15.42 3.92
CA ASP A 701 10.17 -14.42 2.98
C ASP A 701 10.65 -13.03 3.41
N LEU A 702 11.72 -12.55 2.80
CA LEU A 702 12.30 -11.21 3.03
C LEU A 702 11.98 -10.21 1.91
N SER A 703 10.98 -10.52 1.08
CA SER A 703 10.55 -9.68 -0.03
C SER A 703 9.45 -8.68 0.36
N LEU A 704 9.30 -7.59 -0.41
CA LEU A 704 8.29 -6.56 -0.13
C LEU A 704 6.92 -6.89 -0.75
N GLU A 705 6.89 -7.71 -1.79
CA GLU A 705 5.67 -8.14 -2.45
C GLU A 705 4.69 -8.83 -1.49
N SER A 706 3.39 -8.69 -1.78
CA SER A 706 2.36 -9.40 -1.04
C SER A 706 2.59 -10.91 -1.09
N PHE A 707 2.60 -11.54 0.08
CA PHE A 707 2.74 -12.98 0.26
C PHE A 707 1.83 -13.82 -0.64
N TYR A 708 0.59 -13.38 -0.84
CA TYR A 708 -0.40 -14.10 -1.64
C TYR A 708 -0.24 -13.94 -3.16
N ASN A 709 0.67 -13.07 -3.62
CA ASN A 709 1.03 -12.95 -5.04
C ASN A 709 2.22 -13.86 -5.41
N ARG A 710 2.79 -14.57 -4.43
CA ARG A 710 3.92 -15.49 -4.62
C ARG A 710 3.45 -16.85 -5.10
N SER A 711 4.36 -17.63 -5.68
CA SER A 711 4.08 -19.03 -6.09
C SER A 711 3.64 -19.90 -4.90
N ASN A 712 2.88 -20.98 -5.10
CA ASN A 712 2.38 -21.75 -3.94
C ASN A 712 3.49 -22.54 -3.25
N LEU A 713 4.53 -22.95 -3.97
CA LEU A 713 5.73 -23.53 -3.37
C LEU A 713 6.44 -22.50 -2.47
N TYR A 714 6.57 -21.25 -2.92
CA TYR A 714 7.11 -20.17 -2.09
C TYR A 714 6.28 -19.97 -0.82
N GLN A 715 4.95 -19.89 -0.96
CA GLN A 715 4.05 -19.73 0.18
C GLN A 715 4.19 -20.90 1.17
N LEU A 716 4.25 -22.14 0.69
CA LEU A 716 4.48 -23.31 1.53
C LEU A 716 5.84 -23.22 2.27
N LEU A 717 6.90 -22.84 1.56
CA LEU A 717 8.25 -22.77 2.13
C LEU A 717 8.38 -21.70 3.20
N ALA A 718 7.66 -20.58 3.09
CA ALA A 718 7.69 -19.52 4.09
C ALA A 718 7.12 -19.93 5.45
N HIS A 719 6.55 -21.13 5.58
CA HIS A 719 6.11 -21.70 6.85
C HIS A 719 7.20 -22.48 7.61
N PHE A 720 8.32 -22.82 6.97
CA PHE A 720 9.44 -23.51 7.62
C PHE A 720 10.43 -22.53 8.25
N ASN A 721 9.94 -21.74 9.20
CA ASN A 721 10.74 -20.96 10.14
C ASN A 721 9.95 -20.87 11.47
N PRO A 722 10.63 -20.62 12.59
CA PRO A 722 9.99 -20.66 13.91
C PRO A 722 9.15 -19.42 14.20
N ASP A 723 9.23 -18.36 13.39
CA ASP A 723 8.68 -17.05 13.72
C ASP A 723 7.19 -16.91 13.41
N ALA A 724 6.52 -16.12 14.25
CA ALA A 724 5.13 -15.75 14.09
C ALA A 724 4.98 -14.55 13.16
N ARG A 725 3.88 -14.49 12.41
CA ARG A 725 3.46 -13.29 11.69
C ARG A 725 2.23 -12.69 12.37
N VAL A 726 2.47 -11.76 13.28
CA VAL A 726 1.41 -11.12 14.07
C VAL A 726 0.88 -9.87 13.38
N SER A 727 -0.44 -9.67 13.41
CA SER A 727 -1.12 -8.46 12.95
C SER A 727 -2.01 -7.90 14.05
N LEU A 728 -2.11 -6.58 14.16
CA LEU A 728 -3.07 -5.93 15.06
C LEU A 728 -4.52 -6.04 14.54
N GLN A 729 -4.72 -6.28 13.24
CA GLN A 729 -6.05 -6.20 12.62
C GLN A 729 -7.08 -7.19 13.22
N PRO A 730 -6.78 -8.48 13.43
CA PRO A 730 -7.76 -9.40 13.99
C PRO A 730 -8.19 -9.00 15.41
N PHE A 731 -7.27 -8.49 16.23
CA PHE A 731 -7.59 -7.99 17.57
C PHE A 731 -8.44 -6.70 17.49
N ILE A 732 -8.04 -5.73 16.65
CA ILE A 732 -8.81 -4.50 16.43
C ILE A 732 -10.23 -4.81 15.95
N GLN A 733 -10.39 -5.73 15.00
CA GLN A 733 -11.70 -6.13 14.49
C GLN A 733 -12.58 -6.78 15.57
N LEU A 734 -11.99 -7.63 16.42
CA LEU A 734 -12.71 -8.24 17.54
C LEU A 734 -13.22 -7.18 18.52
N VAL A 735 -12.37 -6.21 18.87
CA VAL A 735 -12.73 -5.09 19.77
C VAL A 735 -13.77 -4.18 19.11
N ASP A 736 -13.55 -3.73 17.87
CA ASP A 736 -14.47 -2.85 17.16
C ASP A 736 -15.85 -3.51 16.98
N GLN A 737 -15.90 -4.80 16.65
CA GLN A 737 -17.16 -5.56 16.52
C GLN A 737 -17.90 -5.64 17.86
N PHE A 738 -17.19 -5.95 18.95
CA PHE A 738 -17.78 -5.96 20.30
C PHE A 738 -18.39 -4.59 20.67
N TYR A 739 -17.70 -3.49 20.39
CA TYR A 739 -18.21 -2.13 20.65
C TYR A 739 -19.43 -1.79 19.79
N ILE A 740 -19.45 -2.20 18.53
CA ILE A 740 -20.59 -2.01 17.61
C ILE A 740 -21.82 -2.79 18.12
N ASP A 741 -21.63 -4.03 18.57
CA ASP A 741 -22.72 -4.91 19.02
C ASP A 741 -23.27 -4.52 20.41
N LYS A 742 -22.42 -4.04 21.33
CA LYS A 742 -22.80 -3.63 22.69
C LYS A 742 -23.53 -2.28 22.72
N HIS A 743 -23.20 -1.38 21.79
CA HIS A 743 -23.80 -0.05 21.70
C HIS A 743 -24.58 0.12 20.38
N PRO A 744 -25.69 -0.62 20.16
CA PRO A 744 -26.57 -0.34 19.04
C PRO A 744 -27.23 1.01 19.28
N VAL A 745 -26.65 2.07 18.71
CA VAL A 745 -27.24 3.42 18.68
C VAL A 745 -28.64 3.28 18.09
N ARG A 746 -29.64 4.00 18.64
CA ARG A 746 -31.07 3.90 18.26
C ARG A 746 -31.39 4.18 16.76
N ALA A 747 -30.39 4.42 15.91
CA ALA A 747 -30.42 4.31 14.45
C ALA A 747 -28.96 4.45 13.96
N PRO A 748 -28.15 3.39 13.77
CA PRO A 748 -26.70 3.59 13.82
C PRO A 748 -26.14 4.05 12.46
N ASP A 749 -26.45 5.28 12.10
CA ASP A 749 -25.88 5.96 10.94
C ASP A 749 -24.47 6.52 11.25
N ILE A 750 -24.07 6.58 12.54
CA ILE A 750 -22.72 6.97 12.99
C ILE A 750 -22.26 6.07 14.15
N PHE A 751 -21.17 5.34 13.94
CA PHE A 751 -20.45 4.63 15.00
C PHE A 751 -19.20 5.41 15.41
N VAL A 752 -19.08 5.74 16.69
CA VAL A 752 -17.87 6.33 17.28
C VAL A 752 -17.10 5.23 17.99
N LEU A 753 -15.91 4.93 17.49
CA LEU A 753 -15.06 3.89 18.05
C LEU A 753 -13.89 4.58 18.79
N PRO A 754 -13.63 4.25 20.06
CA PRO A 754 -12.59 4.91 20.86
C PRO A 754 -11.19 4.63 20.31
N ARG A 755 -10.21 5.45 20.72
CA ARG A 755 -8.80 5.15 20.48
C ARG A 755 -8.42 3.91 21.30
N ILE A 756 -7.63 3.00 20.74
CA ILE A 756 -7.14 1.81 21.45
C ILE A 756 -5.67 2.01 21.81
N VAL A 757 -5.35 1.89 23.09
CA VAL A 757 -4.01 2.11 23.65
C VAL A 757 -3.60 0.94 24.55
N TYR A 758 -2.34 0.54 24.49
CA TYR A 758 -1.71 -0.43 25.38
C TYR A 758 -0.60 0.23 26.20
N ALA A 759 -0.52 -0.09 27.50
CA ALA A 759 0.49 0.42 28.43
C ALA A 759 0.67 1.95 28.37
N GLU A 760 -0.44 2.68 28.19
CA GLU A 760 -0.56 4.15 28.10
C GLU A 760 0.08 4.82 26.87
N ASN A 761 1.15 4.27 26.31
CA ASN A 761 1.95 4.91 25.27
C ASN A 761 1.97 4.19 23.91
N VAL A 762 1.43 2.96 23.81
CA VAL A 762 1.35 2.20 22.55
C VAL A 762 -0.04 2.36 21.94
N ILE A 763 -0.19 3.27 20.97
CA ILE A 763 -1.46 3.48 20.28
C ILE A 763 -1.59 2.44 19.16
N ILE A 764 -2.53 1.51 19.35
CA ILE A 764 -2.85 0.42 18.42
C ILE A 764 -3.82 0.89 17.33
N ARG A 765 -4.77 1.78 17.69
CA ARG A 765 -5.78 2.28 16.75
C ARG A 765 -6.23 3.69 17.10
N ARG A 766 -6.15 4.61 16.13
CA ARG A 766 -6.65 6.00 16.23
C ARG A 766 -8.16 6.04 16.47
N LYS A 767 -8.71 7.05 17.15
CA LYS A 767 -10.16 7.29 17.22
C LYS A 767 -10.77 7.38 15.81
N THR A 768 -11.93 6.77 15.63
CA THR A 768 -12.53 6.50 14.31
C THR A 768 -14.03 6.72 14.35
N TRP A 769 -14.55 7.33 13.30
CA TRP A 769 -15.98 7.46 13.04
C TRP A 769 -16.33 6.65 11.80
N ARG A 770 -17.28 5.72 11.90
CA ARG A 770 -17.88 5.06 10.73
C ARG A 770 -19.24 5.70 10.49
N ILE A 771 -19.43 6.26 9.31
CA ILE A 771 -20.58 7.11 9.01
C ILE A 771 -21.27 6.55 7.78
N LYS A 772 -22.57 6.30 7.87
CA LYS A 772 -23.40 5.93 6.73
C LYS A 772 -23.42 7.09 5.75
N THR A 773 -23.10 6.82 4.50
CA THR A 773 -22.88 7.88 3.50
C THR A 773 -24.14 8.72 3.28
N GLU A 774 -25.33 8.14 3.43
CA GLU A 774 -26.61 8.80 3.14
C GLU A 774 -27.00 9.93 4.11
N ILE A 775 -26.50 9.89 5.35
CA ILE A 775 -26.81 10.93 6.34
C ILE A 775 -25.88 12.14 6.26
N ILE A 776 -24.81 12.04 5.46
CA ILE A 776 -23.86 13.13 5.28
C ILE A 776 -24.54 14.22 4.47
N PRO A 777 -24.54 15.49 4.93
CA PRO A 777 -25.08 16.61 4.18
C PRO A 777 -24.52 16.67 2.75
N VAL A 778 -25.41 16.60 1.76
CA VAL A 778 -25.06 16.82 0.34
C VAL A 778 -25.54 18.20 -0.08
N GLN A 779 -24.72 18.92 -0.86
CA GLN A 779 -25.07 20.26 -1.35
C GLN A 779 -26.27 20.21 -2.29
N GLY A 780 -27.27 21.04 -2.04
CA GLY A 780 -28.44 21.18 -2.91
C GLY A 780 -28.10 21.94 -4.22
N PRO A 781 -28.85 21.74 -5.33
CA PRO A 781 -28.56 22.40 -6.61
C PRO A 781 -28.57 23.93 -6.57
N ALA A 782 -29.36 24.52 -5.68
CA ALA A 782 -29.49 25.97 -5.50
C ALA A 782 -28.77 26.49 -4.23
N GLU A 783 -28.09 25.60 -3.48
CA GLU A 783 -27.39 25.96 -2.25
C GLU A 783 -26.00 26.52 -2.57
N SER A 784 -25.70 27.74 -2.11
CA SER A 784 -24.37 28.33 -2.30
C SER A 784 -23.28 27.53 -1.56
N ASP A 785 -22.03 27.63 -2.03
CA ASP A 785 -20.91 26.95 -1.36
C ASP A 785 -20.73 27.42 0.11
N PHE A 786 -21.03 28.69 0.40
CA PHE A 786 -20.99 29.23 1.76
C PHE A 786 -22.06 28.61 2.66
N THR A 787 -23.32 28.58 2.21
CA THR A 787 -24.42 27.97 2.98
C THR A 787 -24.18 26.50 3.25
N TYR A 788 -23.69 25.78 2.23
CA TYR A 788 -23.32 24.37 2.37
C TYR A 788 -22.17 24.17 3.37
N PHE A 789 -21.11 25.01 3.30
CA PHE A 789 -19.98 24.96 4.21
C PHE A 789 -20.40 25.11 5.68
N ILE A 790 -21.29 26.06 5.97
CA ILE A 790 -21.85 26.29 7.30
C ILE A 790 -22.68 25.08 7.76
N ARG A 791 -23.61 24.60 6.91
CA ARG A 791 -24.49 23.47 7.25
C ARG A 791 -23.69 22.21 7.55
N LEU A 792 -22.63 21.95 6.77
CA LEU A 792 -21.75 20.81 6.95
C LEU A 792 -20.93 20.90 8.24
N ASN A 793 -20.35 22.06 8.55
CA ASN A 793 -19.59 22.25 9.80
C ASN A 793 -20.49 22.16 11.04
N ASN A 794 -21.71 22.70 10.99
CA ASN A 794 -22.70 22.54 12.07
C ASN A 794 -23.07 21.06 12.28
N TRP A 795 -23.20 20.29 11.20
CA TRP A 795 -23.43 18.85 11.29
C TRP A 795 -22.25 18.11 11.93
N LEU A 796 -21.00 18.47 11.63
CA LEU A 796 -19.83 17.89 12.31
C LEU A 796 -19.85 18.18 13.82
N GLY A 797 -20.09 19.44 14.20
CA GLY A 797 -20.14 19.87 15.60
C GLY A 797 -21.20 19.13 16.41
N ARG A 798 -22.43 19.01 15.86
CA ARG A 798 -23.54 18.25 16.48
C ARG A 798 -23.21 16.78 16.69
N ASN A 799 -22.42 16.18 15.79
CA ASN A 799 -22.02 14.78 15.85
C ASN A 799 -20.64 14.56 16.51
N LYS A 800 -20.04 15.60 17.12
CA LYS A 800 -18.71 15.55 17.77
C LYS A 800 -17.60 14.99 16.87
N ILE A 801 -17.66 15.28 15.57
CA ILE A 801 -16.63 14.90 14.59
C ILE A 801 -15.62 16.06 14.49
N PRO A 802 -14.29 15.80 14.53
CA PRO A 802 -13.28 16.85 14.40
C PRO A 802 -13.34 17.52 13.02
N THR A 803 -12.88 18.77 12.92
CA THR A 803 -12.83 19.48 11.63
C THR A 803 -11.73 18.96 10.71
N ALA A 804 -10.67 18.34 11.25
CA ALA A 804 -9.59 17.73 10.48
C ALA A 804 -9.51 16.22 10.76
N PHE A 805 -9.41 15.43 9.68
CA PHE A 805 -9.41 13.96 9.73
C PHE A 805 -8.81 13.36 8.46
N PHE A 806 -8.49 12.07 8.53
CA PHE A 806 -8.23 11.24 7.37
C PHE A 806 -9.51 10.50 6.97
N ILE A 807 -10.01 10.71 5.75
CA ILE A 807 -11.14 9.96 5.20
C ILE A 807 -10.67 8.73 4.43
N PHE A 808 -11.36 7.62 4.64
CA PHE A 808 -11.30 6.40 3.85
C PHE A 808 -12.68 6.19 3.21
N LEU A 809 -12.72 6.09 1.88
CA LEU A 809 -13.97 5.81 1.18
C LEU A 809 -14.38 4.34 1.33
N ARG A 810 -13.39 3.44 1.40
CA ARG A 810 -13.60 1.99 1.56
C ARG A 810 -12.46 1.36 2.36
N LYS A 811 -12.42 1.53 3.68
CA LYS A 811 -11.36 0.97 4.54
C LYS A 811 -11.43 -0.57 4.55
N ARG A 812 -10.31 -1.24 4.20
CA ARG A 812 -10.24 -2.72 4.06
C ARG A 812 -10.74 -3.49 5.29
N ALA A 813 -10.48 -2.97 6.49
CA ALA A 813 -10.89 -3.61 7.75
C ALA A 813 -12.40 -3.84 7.90
N TYR A 814 -13.23 -3.09 7.14
CA TYR A 814 -14.69 -3.13 7.22
C TYR A 814 -15.38 -3.51 5.90
N GLN A 815 -14.61 -3.93 4.88
CA GLN A 815 -15.21 -4.36 3.62
C GLN A 815 -15.80 -5.77 3.79
N ALA A 816 -17.12 -5.92 3.67
CA ALA A 816 -17.75 -7.22 3.46
C ALA A 816 -17.46 -7.73 2.03
N LYS A 817 -17.61 -9.04 1.78
CA LYS A 817 -17.68 -9.57 0.40
C LYS A 817 -18.82 -8.84 -0.32
N SER A 818 -18.56 -8.43 -1.56
CA SER A 818 -19.26 -7.36 -2.28
C SER A 818 -20.80 -7.45 -2.24
N ASP A 819 -21.44 -6.46 -1.64
CA ASP A 819 -22.83 -6.09 -1.92
C ASP A 819 -22.85 -4.65 -2.46
N GLY A 820 -23.12 -4.47 -3.76
CA GLY A 820 -23.59 -3.18 -4.29
C GLY A 820 -22.79 -2.51 -5.44
N LYS A 821 -23.50 -2.43 -6.58
CA LYS A 821 -23.37 -1.78 -7.91
C LYS A 821 -22.42 -0.58 -8.19
N ARG A 822 -21.71 0.05 -7.24
CA ARG A 822 -20.72 1.11 -7.57
C ARG A 822 -19.31 0.57 -7.46
N GLU A 823 -18.69 0.25 -8.59
CA GLU A 823 -17.27 -0.11 -8.67
C GLU A 823 -16.43 1.04 -8.11
N GLY A 824 -15.82 0.82 -6.94
CA GLY A 824 -14.84 1.73 -6.38
C GLY A 824 -13.53 1.70 -7.18
N LEU A 825 -12.65 2.67 -6.94
CA LEU A 825 -11.29 2.60 -7.46
C LEU A 825 -10.39 1.77 -6.53
N HIS A 826 -9.36 1.16 -7.11
CA HIS A 826 -8.37 0.39 -6.34
C HIS A 826 -7.71 1.20 -5.22
N ASP A 827 -7.65 2.54 -5.30
CA ASP A 827 -7.04 3.40 -4.28
C ASP A 827 -8.01 3.91 -3.20
N ASP A 828 -9.30 3.60 -3.25
CA ASP A 828 -10.33 4.09 -2.30
C ASP A 828 -10.12 3.62 -0.84
N TYR A 829 -9.26 2.62 -0.64
CA TYR A 829 -8.84 2.17 0.70
C TYR A 829 -7.76 3.04 1.34
N LYS A 830 -7.14 3.95 0.58
CA LYS A 830 -6.05 4.80 1.10
C LYS A 830 -6.65 6.04 1.79
N PRO A 831 -6.08 6.46 2.93
CA PRO A 831 -6.55 7.66 3.61
C PRO A 831 -6.27 8.90 2.78
N GLN A 832 -7.18 9.87 2.88
CA GLN A 832 -7.06 11.21 2.30
C GLN A 832 -7.26 12.24 3.41
N TYR A 833 -6.28 13.11 3.63
CA TYR A 833 -6.43 14.21 4.59
C TYR A 833 -7.49 15.21 4.10
N LEU A 834 -8.35 15.66 5.02
CA LEU A 834 -9.33 16.73 4.83
C LEU A 834 -9.36 17.61 6.08
N SER A 835 -9.62 18.89 5.88
CA SER A 835 -9.96 19.84 6.94
C SER A 835 -11.15 20.68 6.47
N PHE A 836 -12.23 20.67 7.24
CA PHE A 836 -13.47 21.37 6.92
C PHE A 836 -13.45 22.84 7.36
N ASP A 837 -12.33 23.27 7.94
CA ASP A 837 -11.95 24.67 8.01
C ASP A 837 -11.47 25.19 6.64
N SER A 838 -11.22 24.31 5.65
CA SER A 838 -10.79 24.70 4.30
C SER A 838 -11.93 24.61 3.28
N PRO A 839 -12.39 25.75 2.72
CA PRO A 839 -13.38 25.78 1.64
C PRO A 839 -13.02 24.89 0.44
N LEU A 840 -11.75 24.88 0.02
CA LEU A 840 -11.31 24.08 -1.12
C LEU A 840 -11.30 22.57 -0.81
N LEU A 841 -10.97 22.17 0.42
CA LEU A 841 -11.03 20.76 0.82
C LEU A 841 -12.48 20.28 0.99
N VAL A 842 -13.42 21.15 1.40
CA VAL A 842 -14.86 20.85 1.32
C VAL A 842 -15.27 20.62 -0.14
N GLY A 843 -14.76 21.41 -1.08
CA GLY A 843 -14.93 21.18 -2.52
C GLY A 843 -14.38 19.82 -2.99
N MET A 844 -13.22 19.40 -2.48
CA MET A 844 -12.64 18.07 -2.73
C MET A 844 -13.52 16.96 -2.14
N PHE A 845 -14.02 17.14 -0.92
CA PHE A 845 -14.90 16.20 -0.23
C PHE A 845 -16.17 15.91 -1.03
N LYS A 846 -16.82 16.93 -1.60
CA LYS A 846 -18.01 16.75 -2.49
C LYS A 846 -17.74 15.73 -3.60
N LYS A 847 -16.57 15.82 -4.25
CA LYS A 847 -16.18 14.91 -5.34
C LYS A 847 -15.83 13.52 -4.86
N LEU A 848 -15.20 13.40 -3.69
CA LEU A 848 -14.86 12.10 -3.09
C LEU A 848 -16.12 11.31 -2.69
N LEU A 849 -17.12 11.99 -2.12
CA LEU A 849 -18.39 11.37 -1.72
C LEU A 849 -19.15 10.70 -2.87
N LEU A 850 -19.00 11.18 -4.11
CA LEU A 850 -19.63 10.56 -5.28
C LEU A 850 -19.21 9.09 -5.49
N ARG A 851 -18.04 8.69 -4.96
CA ARG A 851 -17.47 7.35 -5.07
C ARG A 851 -17.52 6.54 -3.77
N ALA A 852 -17.99 7.15 -2.69
CA ALA A 852 -18.07 6.50 -1.38
C ALA A 852 -18.91 5.21 -1.44
N GLY A 853 -18.55 4.24 -0.60
CA GLY A 853 -19.39 3.06 -0.38
C GLY A 853 -20.62 3.39 0.47
N GLU A 854 -21.29 2.37 0.99
CA GLU A 854 -22.40 2.53 1.93
C GLU A 854 -21.99 3.30 3.20
N TYR A 855 -20.76 3.08 3.65
CA TYR A 855 -20.13 3.79 4.75
C TYR A 855 -18.81 4.43 4.32
N ILE A 856 -18.51 5.59 4.89
CA ILE A 856 -17.15 6.12 4.95
C ILE A 856 -16.56 5.89 6.34
N THR A 857 -15.24 5.94 6.43
CA THR A 857 -14.53 5.91 7.72
C THR A 857 -13.67 7.16 7.85
N LEU A 858 -13.78 7.85 8.98
CA LEU A 858 -12.92 8.97 9.34
C LEU A 858 -11.99 8.55 10.48
N GLU A 859 -10.71 8.84 10.38
CA GLU A 859 -9.75 8.72 11.49
C GLU A 859 -9.28 10.10 11.92
N GLU A 860 -9.09 10.27 13.23
CA GLU A 860 -8.47 11.48 13.76
C GLU A 860 -7.05 11.70 13.20
N VAL A 861 -6.63 12.96 13.11
CA VAL A 861 -5.24 13.31 12.78
C VAL A 861 -4.38 13.13 14.02
N PHE A 862 -3.76 11.96 14.14
CA PHE A 862 -2.94 11.59 15.29
C PHE A 862 -1.70 10.76 14.87
N PRO A 863 -0.48 11.01 15.40
CA PRO A 863 -0.15 12.15 16.23
C PRO A 863 -0.41 13.46 15.48
N LYS A 864 -0.67 14.54 16.21
CA LYS A 864 -0.79 15.85 15.57
C LYS A 864 0.57 16.22 15.01
N PRO A 865 0.67 16.66 13.74
CA PRO A 865 1.93 17.15 13.20
C PRO A 865 2.52 18.25 14.10
N ASP A 866 3.82 18.19 14.34
CA ASP A 866 4.58 19.12 15.17
C ASP A 866 5.17 20.25 14.32
N GLU A 867 6.31 20.85 14.69
CA GLU A 867 6.98 21.86 13.86
C GLU A 867 7.77 21.27 12.68
N HIS A 868 7.78 19.96 12.53
CA HIS A 868 8.51 19.25 11.49
C HIS A 868 7.59 18.69 10.40
N THR A 869 8.20 18.26 9.30
CA THR A 869 7.51 17.42 8.32
C THR A 869 7.04 16.12 8.99
N VAL A 870 5.91 15.58 8.52
CA VAL A 870 5.36 14.35 9.08
C VAL A 870 6.35 13.21 8.79
N ARG A 871 6.66 12.45 9.85
CA ARG A 871 7.63 11.34 9.82
C ARG A 871 6.98 10.04 10.22
N GLU A 872 7.55 8.94 9.73
CA GLU A 872 7.24 7.57 10.13
C GLU A 872 8.53 6.76 10.20
N TYR A 873 8.67 5.98 11.27
CA TYR A 873 9.88 5.23 11.59
C TYR A 873 9.64 3.74 11.34
N LEU A 874 10.61 3.09 10.70
CA LEU A 874 10.71 1.64 10.60
C LEU A 874 11.71 1.15 11.64
N ILE A 875 11.21 0.73 12.80
CA ILE A 875 12.03 0.17 13.88
C ILE A 875 12.00 -1.34 13.77
N GLN A 876 13.15 -1.97 13.95
CA GLN A 876 13.30 -3.43 13.97
C GLN A 876 14.09 -3.84 15.20
N TRP A 877 13.78 -5.01 15.75
CA TRP A 877 14.50 -5.56 16.91
C TRP A 877 14.59 -7.08 16.84
N TYR A 878 15.50 -7.61 17.66
CA TYR A 878 15.80 -9.03 17.79
C TYR A 878 15.56 -9.46 19.24
N ASN A 879 15.00 -10.65 19.41
CA ASN A 879 14.85 -11.30 20.71
C ASN A 879 15.78 -12.52 20.73
N ASN A 880 16.96 -12.33 21.34
CA ASN A 880 17.99 -13.37 21.48
C ASN A 880 17.82 -14.17 22.76
#